data_AF-V4LLB0-F1
#
_entry.id   AF-V4LLB0-F1
#
_cell.length_a   1.000
_cell.length_b   1.000
_cell.length_c   1.000
_cell.angle_alpha   90.00
_cell.angle_beta   90.00
_cell.angle_gamma   90.00
#
_symmetry.space_group_name_H-M   'P 1'
#
loop_
_entity.id
_entity.type
_entity.pdbx_description
1 polymer ?
#
loop_
_entity_poly.entity_id
_entity_poly.type
_entity_poly.pdbx_seq_one_letter_code
_entity_poly.pdbx_strand_id
1 'polypeptide(L)'
;MTMMTPPPVDQQEDEEMLVPHSDLVDGPTQPMEVTQPETPASTVENQPAEDPPTLKFTWTIPNFSRQNTRKHYSDVFVVGGYKWRILIFPKGNNVDHLSMYLDVSDAASLPYGWSRYAQFSLAVVNQIHTRYTIRKETQHQFNARESDWGFTSFMPLSELYDPSRGYLVNDTVFVEAEVAVRKVLDYWSYDSKKETGFVGLKNQGATCYMNSLLQTLYHIPYFRKAVYHMPTTENDAPTASIPLALQSLFYKLQYNDTSVATKELTKSFGWDTYDSFMQHDVQELNRVLCEKLEDKMKGTVVEGTIQRLFEGHHMNYIECINVDYKSTRKESFYDLQLDVKGCKDVYASFDKYVEVERLEGDNKYHAEGQGLQDAKKGVLFIDFPPVLQLQLKRFEYDFMRDTMVKINDRYEFPLQLDLDRENGKYLSPDADRSVRNLYTLHSVLVHSGGVHGGHYYAFIRPTLSDQWYKFDDERVTKEDLKRALEEQYGGEEELPQTNPGFNNPPFKFTKYSNAYMLVYIRESDKDKIICNVDEKDIAEHLRVRLKKEQEEKEDKRRYKAQAHLFTIIKVARDQDLKEQIGKDIYFDLVDHDKVRSFRIQKQTPFQQFKEEVAKEFGVPVQLQRFWIWAKRQNHTYRPNRPLTPQEELQPVGQIREASNKANTAELKLFLEVELLDERPIPPPEKSKEDILLFFKLYDPEKPELRYVGRLMVKSSSKPMDITGKLNEMAGFAPDEEIELFEEIKFEPCVMCEHLDKKTSFRLCQIEDGDIICFQKPLINKENECRYPAVPSFLEYVQNRQV
;
A
#
# COMPACT_ATOMS: atom_id res chain seq x y z
N MET A 1 36.51 -13.47 30.94
CA MET A 1 36.05 -12.77 29.71
C MET A 1 34.92 -13.59 29.14
N THR A 2 33.70 -13.20 29.47
CA THR A 2 32.44 -13.78 29.00
C THR A 2 31.40 -12.73 29.31
N MET A 3 30.94 -11.98 28.30
CA MET A 3 29.83 -11.04 28.43
C MET A 3 28.59 -11.70 27.84
N MET A 4 27.58 -11.87 28.68
CA MET A 4 26.20 -12.18 28.29
C MET A 4 25.48 -10.86 28.00
N THR A 5 24.91 -10.72 26.82
CA THR A 5 23.96 -9.67 26.43
C THR A 5 22.53 -10.19 26.59
N PRO A 6 21.59 -9.42 27.18
CA PRO A 6 20.18 -9.81 27.26
C PRO A 6 19.42 -9.55 25.94
N PRO A 7 18.28 -10.22 25.71
CA PRO A 7 17.49 -10.09 24.48
C PRO A 7 16.63 -8.80 24.45
N PRO A 8 16.25 -8.29 23.27
CA PRO A 8 15.37 -7.14 23.15
C PRO A 8 13.91 -7.51 23.42
N VAL A 9 13.20 -6.55 24.01
CA VAL A 9 11.78 -6.60 24.40
C VAL A 9 10.89 -6.27 23.20
N ASP A 10 9.83 -7.06 23.02
CA ASP A 10 8.77 -6.91 22.01
C ASP A 10 8.24 -5.47 21.91
N GLN A 11 8.41 -4.85 20.74
CA GLN A 11 7.64 -3.67 20.32
C GLN A 11 6.51 -4.14 19.41
N GLN A 12 5.26 -3.87 19.83
CA GLN A 12 4.09 -3.95 18.96
C GLN A 12 4.17 -2.84 17.92
N GLU A 13 4.54 -3.19 16.70
CA GLU A 13 4.52 -2.30 15.54
C GLU A 13 3.14 -2.38 14.85
N ASP A 14 2.23 -1.48 15.23
CA ASP A 14 1.10 -1.08 14.39
C ASP A 14 1.60 0.02 13.43
N GLU A 15 2.22 -0.37 12.31
CA GLU A 15 2.45 0.56 11.19
C GLU A 15 1.20 0.66 10.30
N GLU A 16 0.33 1.63 10.60
CA GLU A 16 -0.61 2.18 9.62
C GLU A 16 0.16 3.05 8.61
N MET A 17 0.27 2.57 7.36
CA MET A 17 0.82 3.33 6.23
C MET A 17 0.02 4.63 6.01
N LEU A 18 0.71 5.76 6.22
CA LEU A 18 0.21 7.13 6.07
C LEU A 18 -0.12 7.46 4.60
N VAL A 19 -1.37 7.90 4.39
CA VAL A 19 -1.85 8.55 3.16
C VAL A 19 -1.63 10.07 3.30
N PRO A 20 -0.97 10.77 2.35
CA PRO A 20 -0.93 12.23 2.35
C PRO A 20 -2.26 12.81 1.83
N HIS A 21 -2.81 13.76 2.57
CA HIS A 21 -3.93 14.60 2.14
C HIS A 21 -3.50 15.55 1.02
N SER A 22 -4.34 15.73 -0.01
CA SER A 22 -4.19 16.81 -0.99
C SER A 22 -5.46 17.65 -1.07
N ASP A 23 -5.27 18.96 -1.00
CA ASP A 23 -6.26 20.03 -0.92
C ASP A 23 -7.21 20.08 -2.12
N LEU A 24 -8.51 20.19 -1.84
CA LEU A 24 -9.54 20.54 -2.82
C LEU A 24 -9.61 22.06 -2.94
N VAL A 25 -9.41 22.57 -4.15
CA VAL A 25 -9.63 23.98 -4.50
C VAL A 25 -11.10 24.18 -4.86
N ASP A 26 -11.77 25.06 -4.11
CA ASP A 26 -13.15 25.50 -4.27
C ASP A 26 -13.39 26.22 -5.61
N GLY A 27 -14.47 25.85 -6.30
CA GLY A 27 -15.09 26.60 -7.40
C GLY A 27 -16.63 26.49 -7.28
N PRO A 28 -17.39 27.55 -7.60
CA PRO A 28 -18.73 27.72 -7.05
C PRO A 28 -19.75 26.83 -7.78
N THR A 29 -20.37 25.90 -7.05
CA THR A 29 -21.54 25.14 -7.50
C THR A 29 -22.81 25.77 -6.92
N GLN A 30 -23.64 26.32 -7.81
CA GLN A 30 -25.02 26.73 -7.51
C GLN A 30 -25.91 25.48 -7.31
N PRO A 31 -26.93 25.56 -6.44
CA PRO A 31 -27.79 24.41 -6.12
C PRO A 31 -28.86 24.21 -7.20
N MET A 32 -28.93 23.00 -7.77
CA MET A 32 -30.13 22.54 -8.49
C MET A 32 -30.79 21.40 -7.71
N GLU A 33 -32.06 21.63 -7.37
CA GLU A 33 -32.98 20.68 -6.75
C GLU A 33 -33.08 19.38 -7.54
N VAL A 34 -33.00 18.26 -6.82
CA VAL A 34 -33.24 16.91 -7.34
C VAL A 34 -34.74 16.62 -7.26
N THR A 35 -35.41 16.58 -8.40
CA THR A 35 -36.69 15.89 -8.57
C THR A 35 -36.44 14.63 -9.39
N GLN A 36 -36.75 13.47 -8.81
CA GLN A 36 -36.74 12.17 -9.51
C GLN A 36 -37.93 12.08 -10.47
N PRO A 37 -37.74 11.37 -11.61
CA PRO A 37 -38.75 10.43 -12.05
C PRO A 37 -38.18 9.04 -12.37
N GLU A 38 -39.04 8.04 -12.16
CA GLU A 38 -38.77 6.59 -12.26
C GLU A 38 -38.81 6.03 -13.71
N THR A 39 -38.11 4.90 -13.89
CA THR A 39 -38.25 3.78 -14.88
C THR A 39 -37.83 3.97 -16.36
N PRO A 40 -37.54 2.89 -17.15
CA PRO A 40 -37.19 1.49 -16.84
C PRO A 40 -35.93 0.95 -17.60
N ALA A 41 -35.57 -0.31 -17.35
CA ALA A 41 -34.44 -1.06 -17.92
C ALA A 41 -34.35 -1.04 -19.47
N SER A 42 -33.12 -0.84 -19.98
CA SER A 42 -32.76 -1.12 -21.38
C SER A 42 -31.36 -1.73 -21.48
N THR A 43 -31.32 -2.82 -22.25
CA THR A 43 -30.20 -3.57 -22.81
C THR A 43 -28.92 -2.76 -23.09
N VAL A 44 -27.78 -3.29 -22.63
CA VAL A 44 -26.44 -2.73 -22.89
C VAL A 44 -25.95 -3.23 -24.24
N GLU A 45 -26.02 -2.40 -25.27
CA GLU A 45 -25.33 -2.63 -26.54
C GLU A 45 -23.86 -2.22 -26.44
N ASN A 46 -22.99 -3.06 -27.03
CA ASN A 46 -21.54 -2.89 -27.15
C ASN A 46 -21.16 -1.50 -27.70
N GLN A 47 -20.39 -0.72 -26.93
CA GLN A 47 -19.60 0.37 -27.49
C GLN A 47 -18.19 -0.12 -27.85
N PRO A 48 -17.66 0.20 -29.04
CA PRO A 48 -16.30 -0.12 -29.44
C PRO A 48 -15.28 0.69 -28.62
N ALA A 49 -14.11 0.10 -28.37
CA ALA A 49 -13.00 0.73 -27.65
C ALA A 49 -12.56 2.03 -28.35
N GLU A 50 -12.54 3.16 -27.61
CA GLU A 50 -11.98 4.43 -28.11
C GLU A 50 -10.46 4.29 -28.31
N ASP A 51 -9.97 4.67 -29.50
CA ASP A 51 -8.53 4.76 -29.78
C ASP A 51 -7.83 5.75 -28.82
N PRO A 52 -6.58 5.46 -28.40
CA PRO A 52 -5.87 6.34 -27.47
C PRO A 52 -5.62 7.72 -28.12
N PRO A 53 -5.85 8.83 -27.39
CA PRO A 53 -5.63 10.17 -27.92
C PRO A 53 -4.17 10.34 -28.34
N THR A 54 -3.97 10.57 -29.64
CA THR A 54 -2.66 10.66 -30.30
C THR A 54 -2.51 12.01 -30.98
N LEU A 55 -1.33 12.64 -30.84
CA LEU A 55 -1.00 13.90 -31.51
C LEU A 55 0.40 13.84 -32.10
N LYS A 56 0.53 14.38 -33.32
CA LYS A 56 1.82 14.69 -33.94
C LYS A 56 2.13 16.19 -33.76
N PHE A 57 3.23 16.49 -33.09
CA PHE A 57 3.76 17.83 -32.86
C PHE A 57 5.06 18.02 -33.67
N THR A 58 5.24 19.20 -34.25
CA THR A 58 6.43 19.55 -35.04
C THR A 58 7.05 20.83 -34.50
N TRP A 59 8.37 20.83 -34.34
CA TRP A 59 9.15 21.94 -33.83
C TRP A 59 10.26 22.33 -34.79
N THR A 60 10.29 23.61 -35.17
CA THR A 60 11.30 24.19 -36.06
C THR A 60 12.28 25.01 -35.24
N ILE A 61 13.57 24.70 -35.34
CA ILE A 61 14.62 25.33 -34.53
C ILE A 61 15.55 26.10 -35.47
N PRO A 62 15.35 27.42 -35.65
CA PRO A 62 16.22 28.25 -36.47
C PRO A 62 17.51 28.61 -35.73
N ASN A 63 18.54 28.99 -36.49
CA ASN A 63 19.87 29.36 -35.99
C ASN A 63 20.51 28.29 -35.08
N PHE A 64 20.33 27.02 -35.42
CA PHE A 64 20.68 25.87 -34.57
C PHE A 64 22.17 25.83 -34.21
N SER A 65 23.05 26.12 -35.17
CA SER A 65 24.51 26.14 -34.96
C SER A 65 24.96 27.22 -33.97
N ARG A 66 24.13 28.26 -33.76
CA ARG A 66 24.42 29.38 -32.85
C ARG A 66 23.85 29.16 -31.45
N GLN A 67 23.12 28.06 -31.20
CA GLN A 67 22.60 27.77 -29.87
C GLN A 67 23.73 27.42 -28.89
N ASN A 68 23.94 28.30 -27.91
CA ASN A 68 24.92 28.11 -26.82
C ASN A 68 24.27 27.66 -25.50
N THR A 69 22.96 27.38 -25.50
CA THR A 69 22.23 26.90 -24.32
C THR A 69 22.49 25.42 -24.08
N ARG A 70 22.70 25.05 -22.81
CA ARG A 70 22.88 23.64 -22.40
C ARG A 70 21.63 22.79 -22.67
N LYS A 71 20.45 23.35 -22.42
CA LYS A 71 19.14 22.74 -22.64
C LYS A 71 18.27 23.69 -23.44
N HIS A 72 17.45 23.17 -24.34
CA HIS A 72 16.47 23.96 -25.09
C HIS A 72 15.13 23.24 -25.11
N TYR A 73 14.05 23.98 -24.93
CA TYR A 73 12.69 23.46 -24.80
C TYR A 73 11.81 23.96 -25.94
N SER A 74 10.92 23.10 -26.44
CA SER A 74 9.86 23.52 -27.37
C SER A 74 8.73 24.24 -26.65
N ASP A 75 7.80 24.78 -27.44
CA ASP A 75 6.48 25.16 -26.94
C ASP A 75 5.74 23.95 -26.36
N VAL A 76 4.81 24.23 -25.46
CA VAL A 76 3.98 23.23 -24.78
C VAL A 76 2.83 22.82 -25.69
N PHE A 77 2.59 21.52 -25.82
CA PHE A 77 1.45 20.94 -26.54
C PHE A 77 0.67 19.97 -25.64
N VAL A 78 -0.61 19.76 -25.95
CA VAL A 78 -1.53 19.01 -25.09
C VAL A 78 -1.99 17.72 -25.79
N VAL A 79 -1.82 16.59 -25.11
CA VAL A 79 -2.28 15.26 -25.57
C VAL A 79 -2.93 14.54 -24.40
N GLY A 80 -4.12 13.98 -24.59
CA GLY A 80 -4.85 13.27 -23.53
C GLY A 80 -5.14 14.12 -22.28
N GLY A 81 -5.23 15.45 -22.43
CA GLY A 81 -5.41 16.39 -21.31
C GLY A 81 -4.13 16.78 -20.56
N TYR A 82 -2.97 16.25 -20.95
CA TYR A 82 -1.69 16.50 -20.30
C TYR A 82 -0.78 17.40 -21.13
N LYS A 83 0.05 18.21 -20.45
CA LYS A 83 0.94 19.20 -21.07
C LYS A 83 2.35 18.64 -21.27
N TRP A 84 2.76 18.49 -22.52
CA TRP A 84 4.04 17.94 -22.94
C TRP A 84 4.90 19.02 -23.62
N ARG A 85 6.22 18.83 -23.62
CA ARG A 85 7.17 19.60 -24.45
C ARG A 85 8.36 18.74 -24.83
N ILE A 86 9.07 19.12 -25.90
CA ILE A 86 10.33 18.49 -26.28
C ILE A 86 11.48 19.19 -25.54
N LEU A 87 12.39 18.41 -24.98
CA LEU A 87 13.65 18.87 -24.40
C LEU A 87 14.81 18.35 -25.25
N ILE A 88 15.70 19.24 -25.70
CA ILE A 88 16.94 18.86 -26.37
C ILE A 88 18.18 19.40 -25.66
N PHE A 89 19.29 18.71 -25.88
CA PHE A 89 20.64 19.18 -25.59
C PHE A 89 21.38 19.30 -26.93
N PRO A 90 21.42 20.50 -27.54
CA PRO A 90 21.95 20.69 -28.90
C PRO A 90 23.42 20.27 -29.09
N LYS A 91 24.21 20.34 -28.00
CA LYS A 91 25.62 19.91 -27.95
C LYS A 91 25.82 18.61 -27.16
N GLY A 92 24.71 17.94 -26.83
CA GLY A 92 24.66 16.70 -26.07
C GLY A 92 24.64 16.84 -24.55
N ASN A 93 24.12 15.79 -23.92
CA ASN A 93 24.05 15.64 -22.47
C ASN A 93 25.21 14.75 -21.98
N ASN A 94 26.40 15.34 -21.87
CA ASN A 94 27.66 14.64 -21.55
C ASN A 94 28.09 13.57 -22.59
N VAL A 95 27.60 13.68 -23.83
CA VAL A 95 27.92 12.80 -24.97
C VAL A 95 28.01 13.60 -26.27
N ASP A 96 28.75 13.12 -27.27
CA ASP A 96 28.89 13.79 -28.58
C ASP A 96 27.71 13.53 -29.54
N HIS A 97 26.49 13.52 -29.00
CA HIS A 97 25.26 13.27 -29.74
C HIS A 97 24.24 14.35 -29.40
N LEU A 98 23.35 14.68 -30.33
CA LEU A 98 22.11 15.36 -30.00
C LEU A 98 21.34 14.47 -29.01
N SER A 99 20.97 15.01 -27.86
CA SER A 99 20.10 14.33 -26.89
C SER A 99 18.70 14.93 -26.98
N MET A 100 17.67 14.07 -26.97
CA MET A 100 16.28 14.49 -27.15
C MET A 100 15.34 13.67 -26.28
N TYR A 101 14.44 14.37 -25.58
CA TYR A 101 13.53 13.84 -24.57
C TYR A 101 12.14 14.44 -24.74
N LEU A 102 11.13 13.66 -24.37
CA LEU A 102 9.80 14.18 -24.09
C LEU A 102 9.74 14.54 -22.60
N ASP A 103 9.22 15.72 -22.27
CA ASP A 103 9.18 16.26 -20.90
C ASP A 103 7.77 16.68 -20.51
N VAL A 104 7.42 16.43 -19.25
CA VAL A 104 6.17 16.88 -18.64
C VAL A 104 6.33 18.33 -18.18
N SER A 105 5.81 19.25 -18.99
CA SER A 105 6.08 20.70 -18.84
C SER A 105 5.64 21.29 -17.50
N ASP A 106 4.62 20.71 -16.86
CA ASP A 106 4.01 21.15 -15.62
C ASP A 106 4.42 20.29 -14.41
N ALA A 107 5.42 19.41 -14.54
CA ALA A 107 5.81 18.41 -13.54
C ALA A 107 6.00 18.98 -12.12
N ALA A 108 6.60 20.17 -12.00
CA ALA A 108 6.86 20.84 -10.71
C ALA A 108 5.58 21.34 -10.00
N SER A 109 4.48 21.48 -10.74
CA SER A 109 3.18 21.95 -10.22
C SER A 109 2.17 20.82 -10.01
N LEU A 110 2.53 19.57 -10.34
CA LEU A 110 1.65 18.42 -10.20
C LEU A 110 1.68 17.87 -8.76
N PRO A 111 0.55 17.33 -8.26
CA PRO A 111 0.45 16.80 -6.91
C PRO A 111 1.39 15.62 -6.68
N TYR A 112 1.80 15.41 -5.44
CA TYR A 112 2.64 14.27 -5.06
C TYR A 112 2.01 12.93 -5.49
N GLY A 113 2.80 12.07 -6.14
CA GLY A 113 2.33 10.75 -6.61
C GLY A 113 1.72 10.71 -8.02
N TRP A 114 1.75 11.81 -8.78
CA TRP A 114 1.27 11.81 -10.16
C TRP A 114 2.03 10.82 -11.05
N SER A 115 1.32 10.18 -11.98
CA SER A 115 1.96 9.42 -13.06
C SER A 115 1.19 9.55 -14.39
N ARG A 116 1.93 9.51 -15.50
CA ARG A 116 1.37 9.58 -16.87
C ARG A 116 2.07 8.55 -17.75
N TYR A 117 1.32 7.70 -18.43
CA TYR A 117 1.90 6.76 -19.39
C TYR A 117 1.70 7.28 -20.81
N ALA A 118 2.80 7.35 -21.55
CA ALA A 118 2.76 7.69 -22.96
C ALA A 118 3.63 6.73 -23.76
N GLN A 119 3.11 6.33 -24.91
CA GLN A 119 3.88 5.76 -26.00
C GLN A 119 4.18 6.89 -26.97
N PHE A 120 5.45 7.10 -27.32
CA PHE A 120 5.83 8.23 -28.15
C PHE A 120 7.02 7.95 -29.07
N SER A 121 7.08 8.67 -30.19
CA SER A 121 8.22 8.71 -31.08
C SER A 121 8.80 10.11 -31.19
N LEU A 122 10.12 10.22 -31.30
CA LEU A 122 10.86 11.46 -31.50
C LEU A 122 11.68 11.33 -32.79
N ALA A 123 11.67 12.35 -33.63
CA ALA A 123 12.35 12.33 -34.91
C ALA A 123 13.08 13.62 -35.25
N VAL A 124 14.24 13.51 -35.92
CA VAL A 124 14.89 14.62 -36.63
C VAL A 124 14.64 14.43 -38.12
N VAL A 125 13.88 15.35 -38.70
CA VAL A 125 13.41 15.26 -40.08
C VAL A 125 14.55 15.57 -41.05
N ASN A 126 14.72 14.68 -42.03
CA ASN A 126 15.59 14.96 -43.16
C ASN A 126 14.86 15.87 -44.16
N GLN A 127 15.37 17.08 -44.35
CA GLN A 127 14.72 18.13 -45.14
C GLN A 127 14.93 17.98 -46.64
N ILE A 128 15.83 17.10 -47.07
CA ILE A 128 16.12 16.83 -48.50
C ILE A 128 15.38 15.56 -48.95
N HIS A 129 15.43 14.52 -48.13
CA HIS A 129 14.86 13.20 -48.43
C HIS A 129 14.17 12.63 -47.20
N THR A 130 12.85 12.81 -47.10
CA THR A 130 12.03 12.41 -45.94
C THR A 130 12.22 10.95 -45.51
N ARG A 131 12.54 10.04 -46.44
CA ARG A 131 12.84 8.61 -46.18
C ARG A 131 14.05 8.37 -45.25
N TYR A 132 14.94 9.35 -45.10
CA TYR A 132 16.10 9.27 -44.21
C TYR A 132 15.87 9.98 -42.88
N THR A 133 14.63 10.35 -42.56
CA THR A 133 14.29 10.90 -41.23
C THR A 133 14.66 9.89 -40.15
N ILE A 134 15.45 10.32 -39.17
CA ILE A 134 15.81 9.46 -38.03
C ILE A 134 14.70 9.56 -37.00
N ARG A 135 14.00 8.46 -36.74
CA ARG A 135 12.94 8.35 -35.73
C ARG A 135 13.32 7.27 -34.71
N LYS A 136 13.05 7.53 -33.43
CA LYS A 136 13.16 6.55 -32.35
C LYS A 136 11.85 6.53 -31.56
N GLU A 137 11.40 5.35 -31.18
CA GLU A 137 10.15 5.13 -30.45
C GLU A 137 10.42 4.52 -29.08
N THR A 138 9.61 4.89 -28.10
CA THR A 138 9.67 4.34 -26.75
C THR A 138 8.32 4.50 -26.07
N GLN A 139 8.17 3.86 -24.90
CA GLN A 139 7.06 4.09 -23.99
C GLN A 139 7.61 4.32 -22.60
N HIS A 140 6.94 5.12 -21.79
CA HIS A 140 7.39 5.40 -20.43
C HIS A 140 6.25 5.86 -19.51
N GLN A 141 6.41 5.60 -18.21
CA GLN A 141 5.54 6.11 -17.16
C GLN A 141 6.23 7.28 -16.45
N PHE A 142 5.88 8.49 -16.88
CA PHE A 142 6.39 9.74 -16.33
C PHE A 142 5.86 9.95 -14.91
N ASN A 143 6.70 10.46 -14.03
CA ASN A 143 6.38 10.75 -12.63
C ASN A 143 7.28 11.87 -12.08
N ALA A 144 7.14 12.22 -10.79
CA ALA A 144 7.91 13.30 -10.19
C ALA A 144 9.44 13.10 -10.18
N ARG A 145 9.93 11.84 -10.20
CA ARG A 145 11.36 11.52 -10.29
C ARG A 145 11.84 11.47 -11.74
N GLU A 146 10.99 10.99 -12.63
CA GLU A 146 11.26 10.77 -14.06
C GLU A 146 10.27 11.61 -14.87
N SER A 147 10.43 12.94 -14.80
CA SER A 147 9.54 13.89 -15.49
C SER A 147 9.83 14.00 -16.99
N ASP A 148 11.03 13.58 -17.40
CA ASP A 148 11.47 13.51 -18.79
C ASP A 148 12.04 12.13 -19.13
N TRP A 149 11.80 11.68 -20.37
CA TRP A 149 12.30 10.41 -20.87
C TRP A 149 12.58 10.48 -22.37
N GLY A 150 13.60 9.76 -22.83
CA GLY A 150 14.02 9.79 -24.23
C GLY A 150 15.42 9.24 -24.42
N PHE A 151 16.19 9.88 -25.30
CA PHE A 151 17.43 9.32 -25.83
C PHE A 151 18.60 10.28 -25.64
N THR A 152 19.51 9.91 -24.72
CA THR A 152 20.77 10.64 -24.49
C THR A 152 21.65 10.65 -25.74
N SER A 153 21.72 9.52 -26.46
CA SER A 153 22.42 9.41 -27.75
C SER A 153 21.40 9.28 -28.89
N PHE A 154 20.70 10.37 -29.21
CA PHE A 154 19.67 10.36 -30.27
C PHE A 154 20.31 10.27 -31.66
N MET A 155 21.15 11.24 -32.03
CA MET A 155 21.84 11.33 -33.33
C MET A 155 23.27 11.86 -33.13
N PRO A 156 24.31 11.31 -33.78
CA PRO A 156 25.66 11.86 -33.71
C PRO A 156 25.71 13.31 -34.20
N LEU A 157 26.39 14.20 -33.48
CA LEU A 157 26.49 15.60 -33.90
C LEU A 157 27.23 15.72 -35.25
N SER A 158 28.20 14.85 -35.52
CA SER A 158 28.90 14.78 -36.80
C SER A 158 27.96 14.55 -37.99
N GLU A 159 26.90 13.76 -37.81
CA GLU A 159 25.89 13.52 -38.85
C GLU A 159 24.88 14.66 -38.96
N LEU A 160 24.48 15.25 -37.82
CA LEU A 160 23.54 16.37 -37.78
C LEU A 160 24.09 17.60 -38.51
N TYR A 161 25.38 17.90 -38.30
CA TYR A 161 26.04 19.08 -38.86
C TYR A 161 26.62 18.86 -40.26
N ASP A 162 26.59 17.63 -40.81
CA ASP A 162 27.04 17.35 -42.17
C ASP A 162 26.03 17.90 -43.19
N PRO A 163 26.39 18.93 -43.99
CA PRO A 163 25.47 19.55 -44.95
C PRO A 163 24.98 18.58 -46.03
N SER A 164 25.73 17.50 -46.30
CA SER A 164 25.34 16.49 -47.29
C SER A 164 24.23 15.55 -46.81
N ARG A 165 24.00 15.49 -45.49
CA ARG A 165 23.03 14.58 -44.87
C ARG A 165 21.62 15.15 -44.81
N GLY A 166 21.44 16.47 -44.86
CA GLY A 166 20.12 17.12 -45.00
C GLY A 166 19.31 17.29 -43.72
N TYR A 167 19.91 17.13 -42.53
CA TYR A 167 19.23 17.35 -41.24
C TYR A 167 19.26 18.80 -40.78
N LEU A 168 20.39 19.49 -41.02
CA LEU A 168 20.56 20.94 -40.81
C LEU A 168 20.59 21.65 -42.16
N VAL A 169 19.51 22.36 -42.52
CA VAL A 169 19.40 23.12 -43.78
C VAL A 169 19.08 24.56 -43.44
N ASN A 170 19.79 25.52 -44.04
CA ASN A 170 19.66 26.95 -43.72
C ASN A 170 19.75 27.24 -42.21
N ASP A 171 20.68 26.58 -41.54
CA ASP A 171 20.88 26.66 -40.08
C ASP A 171 19.60 26.34 -39.26
N THR A 172 18.72 25.52 -39.81
CA THR A 172 17.43 25.16 -39.21
C THR A 172 17.30 23.64 -39.10
N VAL A 173 16.82 23.15 -37.95
CA VAL A 173 16.52 21.73 -37.70
C VAL A 173 15.01 21.56 -37.49
N PHE A 174 14.44 20.52 -38.09
CA PHE A 174 13.05 20.13 -37.87
C PHE A 174 12.98 18.89 -36.99
N VAL A 175 12.23 18.99 -35.89
CA VAL A 175 11.97 17.91 -34.94
C VAL A 175 10.49 17.56 -34.98
N GLU A 176 10.18 16.27 -34.91
CA GLU A 176 8.80 15.79 -34.74
C GLU A 176 8.69 14.94 -33.47
N ALA A 177 7.58 15.09 -32.75
CA ALA A 177 7.17 14.20 -31.68
C ALA A 177 5.78 13.66 -31.98
N GLU A 178 5.59 12.35 -31.94
CA GLU A 178 4.27 11.73 -31.98
C GLU A 178 4.00 11.10 -30.62
N VAL A 179 2.95 11.55 -29.94
CA VAL A 179 2.66 11.14 -28.56
C VAL A 179 1.26 10.54 -28.54
N ALA A 180 1.16 9.30 -28.07
CA ALA A 180 -0.07 8.60 -27.76
C ALA A 180 -0.18 8.46 -26.24
N VAL A 181 -1.11 9.22 -25.65
CA VAL A 181 -1.37 9.13 -24.21
C VAL A 181 -2.38 8.02 -24.00
N ARG A 182 -1.96 6.96 -23.32
CA ARG A 182 -2.92 6.00 -22.80
C ARG A 182 -3.40 6.53 -21.46
N LYS A 183 -4.71 6.50 -21.21
CA LYS A 183 -5.22 6.70 -19.86
C LYS A 183 -4.57 5.65 -18.98
N VAL A 184 -3.60 6.07 -18.17
CA VAL A 184 -3.30 5.32 -16.95
C VAL A 184 -4.55 5.50 -16.14
N LEU A 185 -5.38 4.45 -16.12
CA LEU A 185 -6.43 4.32 -15.12
C LEU A 185 -5.77 4.61 -13.78
N ASP A 186 -6.20 5.71 -13.15
CA ASP A 186 -5.60 6.22 -11.93
C ASP A 186 -5.48 5.06 -10.95
N TYR A 187 -4.25 4.69 -10.57
CA TYR A 187 -4.00 3.43 -9.84
C TYR A 187 -4.81 3.38 -8.54
N TRP A 188 -5.15 4.55 -8.00
CA TRP A 188 -5.89 4.75 -6.77
C TRP A 188 -7.42 4.89 -6.95
N SER A 189 -7.89 5.19 -8.16
CA SER A 189 -9.32 5.42 -8.43
C SER A 189 -9.95 4.35 -9.33
N TYR A 190 -9.21 3.32 -9.71
CA TYR A 190 -9.71 2.24 -10.56
C TYR A 190 -10.62 1.30 -9.78
N ASP A 191 -11.91 1.33 -10.10
CA ASP A 191 -12.90 0.43 -9.54
C ASP A 191 -13.04 -0.83 -10.41
N SER A 192 -12.34 -1.90 -10.01
CA SER A 192 -12.38 -3.20 -10.69
C SER A 192 -13.82 -3.71 -10.89
N LYS A 193 -14.70 -3.54 -9.88
CA LYS A 193 -16.08 -4.02 -9.93
C LYS A 193 -16.86 -3.27 -10.99
N LYS A 194 -16.74 -1.94 -11.03
CA LYS A 194 -17.45 -1.10 -11.99
C LYS A 194 -17.01 -1.35 -13.43
N GLU A 195 -15.72 -1.50 -13.66
CA GLU A 195 -15.15 -1.60 -15.02
C GLU A 195 -15.26 -3.02 -15.60
N THR A 196 -15.23 -4.05 -14.76
CA THR A 196 -15.18 -5.47 -15.19
C THR A 196 -16.30 -6.36 -14.68
N GLY A 197 -17.01 -5.95 -13.64
CA GLY A 197 -17.97 -6.80 -12.91
C GLY A 197 -17.34 -7.69 -11.82
N PHE A 198 -16.00 -7.74 -11.75
CA PHE A 198 -15.25 -8.61 -10.86
C PHE A 198 -14.38 -7.81 -9.87
N VAL A 199 -14.09 -8.39 -8.71
CA VAL A 199 -13.18 -7.81 -7.71
C VAL A 199 -11.90 -8.62 -7.59
N GLY A 200 -10.82 -7.92 -7.24
CA GLY A 200 -9.53 -8.50 -6.97
C GLY A 200 -9.36 -9.04 -5.56
N LEU A 201 -8.20 -9.63 -5.29
CA LEU A 201 -7.74 -10.07 -3.98
C LEU A 201 -6.60 -9.18 -3.48
N LYS A 202 -6.62 -8.78 -2.21
CA LYS A 202 -5.55 -7.99 -1.61
C LYS A 202 -4.26 -8.77 -1.55
N ASN A 203 -3.18 -8.18 -2.05
CA ASN A 203 -1.85 -8.75 -1.88
C ASN A 203 -1.35 -8.48 -0.46
N GLN A 204 -0.94 -9.52 0.25
CA GLN A 204 -0.39 -9.43 1.61
C GLN A 204 1.13 -9.58 1.62
N GLY A 205 1.80 -9.18 0.54
CA GLY A 205 3.25 -9.26 0.38
C GLY A 205 3.65 -10.32 -0.64
N ALA A 206 3.66 -11.59 -0.23
CA ALA A 206 4.05 -12.70 -1.11
C ALA A 206 2.90 -13.67 -1.45
N THR A 207 1.64 -13.28 -1.22
CA THR A 207 0.47 -14.14 -1.45
C THR A 207 -0.04 -14.17 -2.89
N CYS A 208 0.65 -13.50 -3.82
CA CYS A 208 0.18 -13.33 -5.20
C CYS A 208 0.01 -14.67 -5.94
N TYR A 209 0.85 -15.67 -5.67
CA TYR A 209 0.70 -17.01 -6.24
C TYR A 209 -0.60 -17.68 -5.79
N MET A 210 -0.93 -17.58 -4.50
CA MET A 210 -2.20 -18.07 -3.94
C MET A 210 -3.40 -17.29 -4.51
N ASN A 211 -3.29 -15.96 -4.63
CA ASN A 211 -4.36 -15.12 -5.17
C ASN A 211 -4.72 -15.54 -6.61
N SER A 212 -3.72 -15.78 -7.46
CA SER A 212 -3.93 -16.22 -8.85
C SER A 212 -4.64 -17.58 -8.93
N LEU A 213 -4.28 -18.52 -8.05
CA LEU A 213 -4.93 -19.83 -7.95
C LEU A 213 -6.37 -19.73 -7.42
N LEU A 214 -6.60 -18.96 -6.36
CA LEU A 214 -7.93 -18.77 -5.78
C LEU A 214 -8.89 -18.10 -6.76
N GLN A 215 -8.42 -17.11 -7.52
CA GLN A 215 -9.22 -16.50 -8.59
C GLN A 215 -9.54 -17.52 -9.68
N THR A 216 -8.60 -18.37 -10.06
CA THR A 216 -8.82 -19.44 -11.04
C THR A 216 -9.89 -20.42 -10.58
N LEU A 217 -9.79 -20.92 -9.35
CA LEU A 217 -10.75 -21.86 -8.76
C LEU A 217 -12.13 -21.22 -8.54
N TYR A 218 -12.18 -19.95 -8.12
CA TYR A 218 -13.44 -19.21 -7.93
C TYR A 218 -14.23 -19.07 -9.25
N HIS A 219 -13.54 -18.87 -10.37
CA HIS A 219 -14.13 -18.78 -11.70
C HIS A 219 -14.41 -20.14 -12.35
N ILE A 220 -14.41 -21.22 -11.57
CA ILE A 220 -15.02 -22.52 -11.91
C ILE A 220 -16.34 -22.61 -11.12
N PRO A 221 -17.49 -22.23 -11.71
CA PRO A 221 -18.74 -22.08 -10.95
C PRO A 221 -19.21 -23.36 -10.25
N TYR A 222 -19.03 -24.53 -10.86
CA TYR A 222 -19.36 -25.80 -10.23
C TYR A 222 -18.52 -26.07 -8.96
N PHE A 223 -17.23 -25.73 -8.98
CA PHE A 223 -16.37 -25.80 -7.79
C PHE A 223 -16.84 -24.82 -6.71
N ARG A 224 -17.13 -23.57 -7.09
CA ARG A 224 -17.68 -22.56 -6.16
C ARG A 224 -18.99 -23.02 -5.51
N LYS A 225 -19.88 -23.65 -6.27
CA LYS A 225 -21.14 -24.23 -5.77
C LYS A 225 -20.87 -25.35 -4.76
N ALA A 226 -19.93 -26.24 -5.04
CA ALA A 226 -19.56 -27.30 -4.11
C ALA A 226 -19.01 -26.73 -2.79
N VAL A 227 -18.21 -25.66 -2.86
CA VAL A 227 -17.69 -24.96 -1.69
C VAL A 227 -18.82 -24.41 -0.81
N TYR A 228 -19.87 -23.82 -1.39
CA TYR A 228 -21.01 -23.30 -0.63
C TYR A 228 -21.87 -24.37 0.05
N HIS A 229 -21.84 -25.60 -0.47
CA HIS A 229 -22.56 -26.73 0.13
C HIS A 229 -21.73 -27.53 1.15
N MET A 230 -20.47 -27.16 1.41
CA MET A 230 -19.70 -27.78 2.48
C MET A 230 -20.33 -27.50 3.85
N PRO A 231 -20.42 -28.50 4.75
CA PRO A 231 -21.01 -28.31 6.06
C PRO A 231 -20.12 -27.40 6.92
N THR A 232 -20.70 -26.30 7.37
CA THR A 232 -20.12 -25.39 8.36
C THR A 232 -21.16 -25.11 9.42
N THR A 233 -20.71 -24.97 10.67
CA THR A 233 -21.56 -24.71 11.82
C THR A 233 -21.41 -23.27 12.32
N GLU A 234 -22.37 -22.80 13.11
CA GLU A 234 -22.31 -21.46 13.71
C GLU A 234 -21.12 -21.29 14.66
N ASN A 235 -20.62 -22.39 15.23
CA ASN A 235 -19.49 -22.40 16.17
C ASN A 235 -18.12 -22.37 15.48
N ASP A 236 -18.06 -22.54 14.16
CA ASP A 236 -16.80 -22.54 13.45
C ASP A 236 -16.23 -21.11 13.38
N ALA A 237 -14.96 -20.98 13.75
CA ALA A 237 -14.18 -19.76 13.56
C ALA A 237 -13.55 -19.76 12.16
N PRO A 238 -13.66 -18.68 11.35
CA PRO A 238 -13.09 -18.63 10.00
C PRO A 238 -11.57 -18.83 10.02
N THR A 239 -10.89 -18.37 11.08
CA THR A 239 -9.45 -18.52 11.26
C THR A 239 -9.00 -19.94 11.60
N ALA A 240 -9.92 -20.84 11.95
CA ALA A 240 -9.63 -22.23 12.33
C ALA A 240 -10.28 -23.26 11.40
N SER A 241 -11.10 -22.82 10.43
CA SER A 241 -11.86 -23.68 9.53
C SER A 241 -11.66 -23.25 8.07
N ILE A 242 -10.89 -24.04 7.32
CA ILE A 242 -10.63 -23.82 5.89
C ILE A 242 -11.92 -23.75 5.07
N PRO A 243 -12.91 -24.66 5.25
CA PRO A 243 -14.18 -24.56 4.53
C PRO A 243 -14.90 -23.23 4.76
N LEU A 244 -14.96 -22.77 6.02
CA LEU A 244 -15.62 -21.52 6.35
C LEU A 244 -14.83 -20.30 5.82
N ALA A 245 -13.51 -20.32 5.90
CA ALA A 245 -12.65 -19.26 5.35
C ALA A 245 -12.84 -19.13 3.83
N LEU A 246 -12.87 -20.25 3.11
CA LEU A 246 -13.06 -20.28 1.67
C LEU A 246 -14.48 -19.86 1.27
N GLN A 247 -15.51 -20.33 1.99
CA GLN A 247 -16.89 -19.89 1.83
C GLN A 247 -17.04 -18.37 2.01
N SER A 248 -16.43 -17.84 3.08
CA SER A 248 -16.43 -16.41 3.39
C SER A 248 -15.72 -15.60 2.31
N LEU A 249 -14.57 -16.09 1.83
CA LEU A 249 -13.82 -15.48 0.75
C LEU A 249 -14.62 -15.44 -0.56
N PHE A 250 -15.21 -16.57 -0.97
CA PHE A 250 -15.98 -16.67 -2.20
C PHE A 250 -17.26 -15.83 -2.14
N TYR A 251 -17.94 -15.78 -0.99
CA TYR A 251 -19.06 -14.86 -0.77
C TYR A 251 -18.63 -13.41 -0.95
N LYS A 252 -17.55 -12.99 -0.26
CA LYS A 252 -17.00 -11.63 -0.37
C LYS A 252 -16.60 -11.30 -1.82
N LEU A 253 -16.00 -12.23 -2.57
CA LEU A 253 -15.68 -12.04 -4.00
C LEU A 253 -16.92 -11.86 -4.89
N GLN A 254 -18.04 -12.49 -4.54
CA GLN A 254 -19.27 -12.41 -5.31
C GLN A 254 -20.04 -11.11 -5.06
N TYR A 255 -20.13 -10.66 -3.80
CA TYR A 255 -21.04 -9.58 -3.39
C TYR A 255 -20.35 -8.27 -3.00
N ASN A 256 -19.06 -8.26 -2.67
CA ASN A 256 -18.40 -6.99 -2.33
C ASN A 256 -18.09 -6.18 -3.58
N ASP A 257 -18.07 -4.86 -3.39
CA ASP A 257 -17.64 -3.89 -4.42
C ASP A 257 -16.13 -3.59 -4.38
N THR A 258 -15.42 -4.09 -3.36
CA THR A 258 -14.00 -3.81 -3.15
C THR A 258 -13.18 -5.08 -3.04
N SER A 259 -11.88 -4.97 -3.34
CA SER A 259 -10.91 -6.06 -3.25
C SER A 259 -10.95 -6.77 -1.88
N VAL A 260 -10.88 -8.10 -1.90
CA VAL A 260 -11.09 -8.94 -0.70
C VAL A 260 -9.75 -9.41 -0.14
N ALA A 261 -9.58 -9.34 1.18
CA ALA A 261 -8.38 -9.86 1.83
C ALA A 261 -8.48 -11.37 2.11
N THR A 262 -7.38 -12.09 1.91
CA THR A 262 -7.23 -13.54 2.16
C THR A 262 -6.73 -13.88 3.57
N LYS A 263 -6.70 -12.92 4.51
CA LYS A 263 -6.12 -13.06 5.86
C LYS A 263 -6.71 -14.22 6.68
N GLU A 264 -8.02 -14.43 6.58
CA GLU A 264 -8.71 -15.52 7.31
C GLU A 264 -8.28 -16.89 6.76
N LEU A 265 -8.10 -16.97 5.44
CA LEU A 265 -7.73 -18.20 4.75
C LEU A 265 -6.28 -18.59 5.05
N THR A 266 -5.32 -17.65 4.96
CA THR A 266 -3.91 -17.93 5.30
C THR A 266 -3.76 -18.42 6.74
N LYS A 267 -4.44 -17.76 7.69
CA LYS A 267 -4.48 -18.21 9.09
C LYS A 267 -5.07 -19.60 9.25
N SER A 268 -6.13 -19.93 8.52
CA SER A 268 -6.76 -21.26 8.58
C SER A 268 -5.86 -22.40 8.07
N PHE A 269 -4.87 -22.09 7.22
CA PHE A 269 -3.86 -23.06 6.80
C PHE A 269 -2.77 -23.32 7.85
N GLY A 270 -2.73 -22.50 8.91
CA GLY A 270 -1.68 -22.52 9.92
C GLY A 270 -0.44 -21.73 9.51
N TRP A 271 -0.51 -20.94 8.44
CA TRP A 271 0.60 -20.08 8.02
C TRP A 271 0.68 -18.86 8.95
N ASP A 272 1.86 -18.63 9.51
CA ASP A 272 2.14 -17.38 10.19
C ASP A 272 2.48 -16.26 9.18
N THR A 273 2.77 -15.06 9.68
CA THR A 273 3.17 -13.94 8.82
C THR A 273 4.44 -14.22 8.04
N TYR A 274 5.37 -15.03 8.57
CA TYR A 274 6.65 -15.37 7.94
C TYR A 274 6.51 -16.43 6.85
N ASP A 275 5.71 -17.47 7.09
CA ASP A 275 5.35 -18.49 6.09
C ASP A 275 4.62 -17.88 4.90
N SER A 276 3.80 -16.85 5.15
CA SER A 276 3.11 -16.08 4.09
C SER A 276 4.07 -15.29 3.19
N PHE A 277 5.34 -15.09 3.60
CA PHE A 277 6.41 -14.50 2.79
C PHE A 277 7.26 -15.53 2.04
N MET A 278 7.17 -16.82 2.38
CA MET A 278 7.83 -17.88 1.62
C MET A 278 6.97 -18.25 0.39
N GLN A 279 7.57 -18.16 -0.80
CA GLN A 279 6.91 -18.64 -2.02
C GLN A 279 6.92 -20.17 -1.99
N HIS A 280 5.77 -20.77 -1.66
CA HIS A 280 5.55 -22.19 -1.89
C HIS A 280 5.36 -22.45 -3.38
N ASP A 281 5.74 -23.65 -3.84
CA ASP A 281 5.38 -24.09 -5.18
C ASP A 281 3.85 -24.07 -5.30
N VAL A 282 3.31 -23.40 -6.31
CA VAL A 282 1.87 -23.31 -6.57
C VAL A 282 1.24 -24.71 -6.65
N GLN A 283 2.01 -25.69 -7.12
CA GLN A 283 1.61 -27.10 -7.17
C GLN A 283 1.34 -27.67 -5.78
N GLU A 284 2.25 -27.45 -4.84
CA GLU A 284 2.12 -27.94 -3.47
C GLU A 284 0.92 -27.28 -2.80
N LEU A 285 0.74 -25.97 -2.98
CA LEU A 285 -0.43 -25.26 -2.45
C LEU A 285 -1.74 -25.81 -3.03
N ASN A 286 -1.84 -25.98 -4.36
CA ASN A 286 -3.05 -26.48 -5.01
C ASN A 286 -3.40 -27.89 -4.52
N ARG A 287 -2.39 -28.76 -4.38
CA ARG A 287 -2.59 -30.13 -3.92
C ARG A 287 -3.01 -30.17 -2.44
N VAL A 288 -2.32 -29.41 -1.57
CA VAL A 288 -2.68 -29.29 -0.15
C VAL A 288 -4.09 -28.71 0.02
N LEU A 289 -4.47 -27.72 -0.78
CA LEU A 289 -5.82 -27.15 -0.78
C LEU A 289 -6.85 -28.21 -1.18
N CYS A 290 -6.65 -28.91 -2.30
CA CYS A 290 -7.57 -29.94 -2.78
C CYS A 290 -7.71 -31.09 -1.77
N GLU A 291 -6.60 -31.60 -1.24
CA GLU A 291 -6.59 -32.68 -0.24
C GLU A 291 -7.36 -32.27 1.03
N LYS A 292 -7.07 -31.09 1.58
CA LYS A 292 -7.77 -30.60 2.79
C LYS A 292 -9.26 -30.35 2.54
N LEU A 293 -9.63 -29.87 1.35
CA LEU A 293 -11.04 -29.69 0.98
C LEU A 293 -11.74 -31.03 0.81
N GLU A 294 -11.11 -32.00 0.14
CA GLU A 294 -11.66 -33.33 -0.06
C GLU A 294 -11.91 -34.04 1.28
N ASP A 295 -10.95 -33.97 2.21
CA ASP A 295 -11.12 -34.52 3.56
C ASP A 295 -12.29 -33.91 4.32
N LYS A 296 -12.61 -32.63 4.08
CA LYS A 296 -13.77 -31.95 4.67
C LYS A 296 -15.08 -32.22 3.93
N MET A 297 -15.01 -32.61 2.66
CA MET A 297 -16.17 -32.99 1.85
C MET A 297 -16.59 -34.45 2.07
N LYS A 298 -15.73 -35.31 2.62
CA LYS A 298 -16.05 -36.71 2.95
C LYS A 298 -17.23 -36.80 3.94
N GLY A 299 -18.20 -37.66 3.64
CA GLY A 299 -19.41 -37.86 4.45
C GLY A 299 -20.46 -36.76 4.26
N THR A 300 -20.36 -35.95 3.20
CA THR A 300 -21.28 -34.83 2.90
C THR A 300 -21.96 -35.01 1.55
N VAL A 301 -22.96 -34.17 1.24
CA VAL A 301 -23.64 -34.21 -0.07
C VAL A 301 -22.74 -33.84 -1.25
N VAL A 302 -21.58 -33.22 -0.99
CA VAL A 302 -20.58 -32.81 -1.99
C VAL A 302 -19.34 -33.71 -2.01
N GLU A 303 -19.42 -34.89 -1.39
CA GLU A 303 -18.35 -35.88 -1.44
C GLU A 303 -17.92 -36.21 -2.89
N GLY A 304 -16.61 -36.41 -3.08
CA GLY A 304 -16.03 -36.76 -4.39
C GLY A 304 -16.15 -35.66 -5.44
N THR A 305 -16.46 -34.41 -5.09
CA THR A 305 -16.54 -33.31 -6.08
C THR A 305 -15.17 -32.97 -6.67
N ILE A 306 -14.12 -32.94 -5.83
CA ILE A 306 -12.74 -32.68 -6.25
C ILE A 306 -12.27 -33.76 -7.23
N GLN A 307 -12.44 -35.03 -6.84
CA GLN A 307 -12.15 -36.20 -7.68
C GLN A 307 -12.86 -36.09 -9.03
N ARG A 308 -14.19 -35.87 -9.05
CA ARG A 308 -14.96 -35.76 -10.29
C ARG A 308 -14.54 -34.62 -11.21
N LEU A 309 -13.99 -33.54 -10.67
CA LEU A 309 -13.59 -32.36 -11.45
C LEU A 309 -12.18 -32.46 -12.01
N PHE A 310 -11.24 -32.95 -11.20
CA PHE A 310 -9.80 -32.79 -11.44
C PHE A 310 -9.05 -34.13 -11.55
N GLU A 311 -9.62 -35.24 -11.08
CA GLU A 311 -8.95 -36.55 -11.14
C GLU A 311 -9.02 -37.15 -12.55
N GLY A 312 -7.85 -37.48 -13.09
CA GLY A 312 -7.70 -38.36 -14.24
C GLY A 312 -6.81 -39.55 -13.89
N HIS A 313 -6.64 -40.45 -14.85
CA HIS A 313 -5.85 -41.66 -14.64
C HIS A 313 -4.87 -41.93 -15.77
N HIS A 314 -3.65 -42.33 -15.41
CA HIS A 314 -2.67 -42.87 -16.34
C HIS A 314 -2.25 -44.28 -15.94
N MET A 315 -1.74 -45.01 -16.93
CA MET A 315 -1.19 -46.34 -16.79
C MET A 315 0.30 -46.28 -17.10
N ASN A 316 1.12 -46.57 -16.09
CA ASN A 316 2.53 -46.86 -16.28
C ASN A 316 2.65 -48.33 -16.69
N TYR A 317 3.29 -48.61 -17.81
CA TYR A 317 3.53 -49.98 -18.24
C TYR A 317 5.02 -50.25 -18.42
N ILE A 318 5.42 -51.47 -18.10
CA ILE A 318 6.74 -52.03 -18.36
C ILE A 318 6.53 -53.35 -19.09
N GLU A 319 7.06 -53.45 -20.30
CA GLU A 319 6.95 -54.62 -21.17
C GLU A 319 8.34 -55.14 -21.49
N CYS A 320 8.65 -56.36 -21.07
CA CYS A 320 9.94 -56.99 -21.38
C CYS A 320 10.03 -57.33 -22.87
N ILE A 321 11.22 -57.15 -23.44
CA ILE A 321 11.43 -57.37 -24.89
C ILE A 321 11.64 -58.85 -25.20
N ASN A 322 12.40 -59.54 -24.34
CA ASN A 322 12.85 -60.92 -24.59
C ASN A 322 12.01 -61.99 -23.88
N VAL A 323 11.12 -61.59 -22.98
CA VAL A 323 10.23 -62.48 -22.21
C VAL A 323 8.82 -61.93 -22.20
N ASP A 324 7.83 -62.83 -22.20
CA ASP A 324 6.40 -62.47 -22.13
C ASP A 324 6.02 -62.09 -20.69
N TYR A 325 6.48 -60.91 -20.29
CA TYR A 325 6.19 -60.30 -18.98
C TYR A 325 5.81 -58.83 -19.19
N LYS A 326 4.63 -58.46 -18.70
CA LYS A 326 4.12 -57.09 -18.71
C LYS A 326 3.63 -56.72 -17.31
N SER A 327 4.16 -55.62 -16.78
CA SER A 327 3.69 -55.01 -15.54
C SER A 327 2.96 -53.71 -15.88
N THR A 328 1.75 -53.54 -15.36
CA THR A 328 0.94 -52.33 -15.54
C THR A 328 0.49 -51.81 -14.20
N ARG A 329 0.72 -50.52 -13.94
CA ARG A 329 0.27 -49.85 -12.72
C ARG A 329 -0.61 -48.67 -13.10
N LYS A 330 -1.84 -48.66 -12.58
CA LYS A 330 -2.76 -47.53 -12.67
C LYS A 330 -2.45 -46.54 -11.55
N GLU A 331 -2.36 -45.27 -11.89
CA GLU A 331 -2.16 -44.16 -10.95
C GLU A 331 -3.16 -43.05 -11.30
N SER A 332 -3.62 -42.32 -10.28
CA SER A 332 -4.44 -41.12 -10.47
C SER A 332 -3.59 -39.87 -10.41
N PHE A 333 -4.05 -38.82 -11.09
CA PHE A 333 -3.44 -37.50 -11.09
C PHE A 333 -4.52 -36.43 -10.98
N TYR A 334 -4.21 -35.34 -10.30
CA TYR A 334 -5.05 -34.13 -10.25
C TYR A 334 -4.54 -33.04 -11.21
N ASP A 335 -3.30 -33.19 -11.65
CA ASP A 335 -2.57 -32.25 -12.45
C ASP A 335 -1.44 -32.94 -13.24
N LEU A 336 -1.05 -32.35 -14.38
CA LEU A 336 0.00 -32.88 -15.25
C LEU A 336 1.15 -31.89 -15.38
N GLN A 337 2.34 -32.35 -15.01
CA GLN A 337 3.57 -31.58 -15.14
C GLN A 337 4.21 -31.82 -16.51
N LEU A 338 4.22 -30.78 -17.33
CA LEU A 338 4.73 -30.80 -18.68
C LEU A 338 6.13 -30.18 -18.76
N ASP A 339 7.04 -30.89 -19.42
CA ASP A 339 8.38 -30.39 -19.69
C ASP A 339 8.31 -29.25 -20.72
N VAL A 340 8.87 -28.09 -20.35
CA VAL A 340 9.00 -26.93 -21.25
C VAL A 340 10.33 -26.97 -22.00
N LYS A 341 11.42 -27.33 -21.31
CA LYS A 341 12.76 -27.38 -21.88
C LYS A 341 12.84 -28.42 -22.99
N GLY A 342 13.20 -27.96 -24.19
CA GLY A 342 13.26 -28.80 -25.40
C GLY A 342 11.91 -29.05 -26.08
N CYS A 343 10.82 -28.48 -25.58
CA CYS A 343 9.48 -28.60 -26.14
C CYS A 343 9.03 -27.25 -26.71
N LYS A 344 8.58 -27.22 -27.96
CA LYS A 344 8.10 -25.99 -28.61
C LYS A 344 6.66 -25.60 -28.21
N ASP A 345 5.84 -26.59 -27.88
CA ASP A 345 4.41 -26.44 -27.62
C ASP A 345 3.88 -27.54 -26.69
N VAL A 346 2.62 -27.40 -26.26
CA VAL A 346 1.92 -28.38 -25.41
C VAL A 346 1.91 -29.79 -26.00
N TYR A 347 1.73 -29.92 -27.31
CA TYR A 347 1.69 -31.23 -27.96
C TYR A 347 3.05 -31.93 -27.93
N ALA A 348 4.14 -31.19 -28.13
CA ALA A 348 5.50 -31.71 -27.99
C ALA A 348 5.77 -32.21 -26.57
N SER A 349 5.24 -31.53 -25.54
CA SER A 349 5.33 -32.02 -24.16
C SER A 349 4.53 -33.29 -23.94
N PHE A 350 3.31 -33.41 -24.48
CA PHE A 350 2.53 -34.66 -24.40
C PHE A 350 3.18 -35.81 -25.16
N ASP A 351 3.75 -35.54 -26.33
CA ASP A 351 4.51 -36.53 -27.11
C ASP A 351 5.71 -37.06 -26.31
N LYS A 352 6.43 -36.17 -25.63
CA LYS A 352 7.52 -36.53 -24.71
C LYS A 352 7.01 -37.27 -23.47
N TYR A 353 5.83 -36.92 -22.96
CA TYR A 353 5.23 -37.55 -21.79
C TYR A 353 4.90 -39.03 -22.03
N VAL A 354 4.44 -39.38 -23.25
CA VAL A 354 4.15 -40.76 -23.66
C VAL A 354 5.31 -41.45 -24.38
N GLU A 355 6.49 -40.82 -24.41
CA GLU A 355 7.68 -41.38 -25.06
C GLU A 355 8.11 -42.67 -24.36
N VAL A 356 8.41 -43.70 -25.15
CA VAL A 356 8.80 -45.01 -24.62
C VAL A 356 10.28 -45.02 -24.25
N GLU A 357 10.56 -45.12 -22.97
CA GLU A 357 11.89 -45.28 -22.40
C GLU A 357 12.35 -46.74 -22.57
N ARG A 358 13.57 -46.95 -23.09
CA ARG A 358 14.19 -48.27 -23.18
C ARG A 358 15.10 -48.52 -21.99
N LEU A 359 14.81 -49.57 -21.25
CA LEU A 359 15.57 -50.04 -20.10
C LEU A 359 16.56 -51.10 -20.58
N GLU A 360 17.77 -50.68 -20.92
CA GLU A 360 18.86 -51.51 -21.45
C GLU A 360 20.15 -51.29 -20.65
N GLY A 361 21.14 -52.19 -20.80
CA GLY A 361 22.45 -52.05 -20.13
C GLY A 361 22.37 -52.13 -18.60
N ASP A 362 22.92 -51.14 -17.90
CA ASP A 362 22.90 -51.06 -16.44
C ASP A 362 21.50 -50.70 -15.89
N ASN A 363 20.59 -50.22 -16.74
CA ASN A 363 19.23 -49.81 -16.38
C ASN A 363 18.17 -50.92 -16.64
N LYS A 364 18.58 -52.19 -16.80
CA LYS A 364 17.68 -53.33 -17.02
C LYS A 364 16.61 -53.44 -15.93
N TYR A 365 15.40 -53.84 -16.32
CA TYR A 365 14.28 -54.03 -15.40
C TYR A 365 14.37 -55.39 -14.69
N HIS A 366 14.15 -55.42 -13.38
CA HIS A 366 14.07 -56.69 -12.63
C HIS A 366 12.65 -57.26 -12.70
N ALA A 367 12.42 -58.16 -13.66
CA ALA A 367 11.14 -58.85 -13.82
C ALA A 367 11.01 -59.98 -12.79
N GLU A 368 9.90 -59.98 -12.05
CA GLU A 368 9.64 -60.95 -10.99
C GLU A 368 9.67 -62.39 -11.54
N GLY A 369 10.57 -63.23 -11.01
CA GLY A 369 10.79 -64.60 -11.47
C GLY A 369 11.59 -64.76 -12.78
N GLN A 370 11.95 -63.67 -13.46
CA GLN A 370 12.67 -63.68 -14.75
C GLN A 370 14.03 -62.93 -14.72
N GLY A 371 14.36 -62.28 -13.59
CA GLY A 371 15.63 -61.57 -13.38
C GLY A 371 15.73 -60.26 -14.16
N LEU A 372 16.96 -59.79 -14.41
CA LEU A 372 17.21 -58.54 -15.13
C LEU A 372 16.96 -58.71 -16.65
N GLN A 373 16.05 -57.92 -17.18
CA GLN A 373 15.59 -58.00 -18.57
C GLN A 373 15.62 -56.63 -19.24
N ASP A 374 15.87 -56.63 -20.55
CA ASP A 374 15.65 -55.44 -21.36
C ASP A 374 14.14 -55.20 -21.50
N ALA A 375 13.68 -53.99 -21.23
CA ALA A 375 12.26 -53.67 -21.19
C ALA A 375 11.96 -52.29 -21.79
N LYS A 376 10.71 -52.12 -22.21
CA LYS A 376 10.14 -50.83 -22.60
C LYS A 376 9.27 -50.31 -21.47
N LYS A 377 9.51 -49.09 -21.05
CA LYS A 377 8.72 -48.39 -20.04
C LYS A 377 8.03 -47.21 -20.70
N GLY A 378 6.74 -47.02 -20.43
CA GLY A 378 5.99 -45.90 -20.97
C GLY A 378 4.77 -45.57 -20.14
N VAL A 379 4.12 -44.46 -20.50
CA VAL A 379 2.92 -43.97 -19.84
C VAL A 379 1.84 -43.73 -20.90
N LEU A 380 0.62 -44.18 -20.64
CA LEU A 380 -0.56 -43.90 -21.47
C LEU A 380 -1.72 -43.47 -20.58
N PHE A 381 -2.57 -42.58 -21.08
CA PHE A 381 -3.72 -42.08 -20.33
C PHE A 381 -4.91 -43.03 -20.45
N ILE A 382 -5.56 -43.33 -19.34
CA ILE A 382 -6.80 -44.12 -19.32
C ILE A 382 -7.98 -43.18 -19.57
N ASP A 383 -7.98 -42.04 -18.87
CA ASP A 383 -8.98 -41.01 -18.97
C ASP A 383 -8.39 -39.66 -18.52
N PHE A 384 -9.01 -38.56 -18.96
CA PHE A 384 -8.68 -37.21 -18.54
C PHE A 384 -9.81 -36.62 -17.68
N PRO A 385 -9.53 -35.65 -16.80
CA PRO A 385 -10.57 -34.98 -16.00
C PRO A 385 -11.38 -33.96 -16.82
N PRO A 386 -12.59 -33.59 -16.38
CA PRO A 386 -13.36 -32.50 -16.99
C PRO A 386 -12.65 -31.13 -16.92
N VAL A 387 -11.91 -30.86 -15.84
CA VAL A 387 -11.04 -29.69 -15.70
C VAL A 387 -9.58 -30.14 -15.65
N LEU A 388 -8.85 -29.88 -16.72
CA LEU A 388 -7.47 -30.29 -16.90
C LEU A 388 -6.51 -29.19 -16.45
N GLN A 389 -5.67 -29.49 -15.47
CA GLN A 389 -4.64 -28.60 -14.96
C GLN A 389 -3.28 -29.02 -15.49
N LEU A 390 -2.62 -28.15 -16.24
CA LEU A 390 -1.30 -28.40 -16.83
C LEU A 390 -0.29 -27.43 -16.22
N GLN A 391 0.68 -27.95 -15.48
CA GLN A 391 1.80 -27.13 -15.00
C GLN A 391 2.98 -27.23 -15.93
N LEU A 392 3.50 -26.08 -16.29
CA LEU A 392 4.66 -25.95 -17.15
C LEU A 392 5.89 -25.90 -16.26
N LYS A 393 6.76 -26.90 -16.34
CA LYS A 393 8.02 -26.97 -15.59
C LYS A 393 8.99 -25.90 -16.07
N ARG A 394 8.75 -24.65 -15.65
CA ARG A 394 9.59 -23.49 -15.93
C ARG A 394 10.62 -23.24 -14.85
N PHE A 395 10.61 -24.00 -13.76
CA PHE A 395 11.61 -23.91 -12.71
C PHE A 395 12.28 -25.28 -12.60
N GLU A 396 13.59 -25.31 -12.77
CA GLU A 396 14.38 -26.52 -12.62
C GLU A 396 15.67 -26.19 -11.86
N TYR A 397 16.21 -27.21 -11.18
CA TYR A 397 17.51 -27.09 -10.55
C TYR A 397 18.61 -27.42 -11.56
N ASP A 398 19.50 -26.46 -11.82
CA ASP A 398 20.66 -26.64 -12.69
C ASP A 398 21.81 -27.21 -11.86
N PHE A 399 22.03 -28.53 -11.98
CA PHE A 399 23.11 -29.25 -11.29
C PHE A 399 24.50 -28.72 -11.61
N MET A 400 24.73 -28.13 -12.79
CA MET A 400 26.03 -27.59 -13.17
C MET A 400 26.31 -26.24 -12.51
N ARG A 401 25.25 -25.48 -12.22
CA ARG A 401 25.32 -24.15 -11.61
C ARG A 401 24.99 -24.13 -10.12
N ASP A 402 24.60 -25.28 -9.56
CA ASP A 402 24.15 -25.43 -8.16
C ASP A 402 23.10 -24.36 -7.78
N THR A 403 22.14 -24.12 -8.68
CA THR A 403 21.14 -23.08 -8.49
C THR A 403 19.85 -23.38 -9.21
N MET A 404 18.74 -22.86 -8.68
CA MET A 404 17.45 -22.91 -9.34
C MET A 404 17.43 -21.91 -10.51
N VAL A 405 16.95 -22.33 -11.67
CA VAL A 405 16.85 -21.50 -12.87
C VAL A 405 15.42 -21.46 -13.39
N LYS A 406 15.03 -20.30 -13.95
CA LYS A 406 13.75 -20.13 -14.65
C LYS A 406 13.94 -20.29 -16.15
N ILE A 407 13.22 -21.22 -16.76
CA ILE A 407 13.17 -21.47 -18.20
C ILE A 407 12.18 -20.47 -18.83
N ASN A 408 12.74 -19.47 -19.50
CA ASN A 408 11.97 -18.44 -20.21
C ASN A 408 11.79 -18.76 -21.70
N ASP A 409 12.12 -19.97 -22.14
CA ASP A 409 12.00 -20.40 -23.53
C ASP A 409 10.56 -20.24 -24.04
N ARG A 410 10.44 -19.96 -25.36
CA ARG A 410 9.15 -19.81 -26.04
C ARG A 410 8.44 -21.16 -26.06
N TYR A 411 7.23 -21.20 -25.51
CA TYR A 411 6.40 -22.39 -25.38
C TYR A 411 4.96 -22.05 -25.72
N GLU A 412 4.45 -22.62 -26.80
CA GLU A 412 3.12 -22.30 -27.31
C GLU A 412 2.05 -23.23 -26.71
N PHE A 413 0.90 -22.65 -26.37
CA PHE A 413 -0.28 -23.38 -25.95
C PHE A 413 -1.52 -22.87 -26.69
N PRO A 414 -2.39 -23.76 -27.19
CA PRO A 414 -3.50 -23.37 -28.05
C PRO A 414 -4.74 -22.96 -27.25
N LEU A 415 -5.64 -22.21 -27.89
CA LEU A 415 -6.96 -21.91 -27.30
C LEU A 415 -7.83 -23.17 -27.17
N GLN A 416 -7.70 -24.10 -28.13
CA GLN A 416 -8.33 -25.42 -28.12
C GLN A 416 -7.27 -26.52 -28.14
N LEU A 417 -7.35 -27.43 -27.19
CA LEU A 417 -6.44 -28.56 -27.01
C LEU A 417 -7.19 -29.86 -27.29
N ASP A 418 -6.83 -30.56 -28.36
CA ASP A 418 -7.42 -31.85 -28.73
C ASP A 418 -6.46 -32.99 -28.35
N LEU A 419 -6.76 -33.70 -27.26
CA LEU A 419 -5.97 -34.83 -26.77
C LEU A 419 -6.37 -36.17 -27.44
N ASP A 420 -7.45 -36.18 -28.23
CA ASP A 420 -7.83 -37.33 -29.05
C ASP A 420 -7.25 -37.29 -30.46
N ARG A 421 -6.45 -36.26 -30.78
CA ARG A 421 -5.74 -36.13 -32.05
C ARG A 421 -4.93 -37.39 -32.38
N GLU A 422 -4.67 -37.59 -33.67
CA GLU A 422 -3.90 -38.74 -34.16
C GLU A 422 -4.48 -40.09 -33.70
N ASN A 423 -5.82 -40.18 -33.67
CA ASN A 423 -6.59 -41.37 -33.28
C ASN A 423 -6.37 -41.80 -31.81
N GLY A 424 -6.31 -40.84 -30.89
CA GLY A 424 -6.12 -41.07 -29.46
C GLY A 424 -4.73 -41.57 -29.13
N LYS A 425 -3.69 -40.95 -29.72
CA LYS A 425 -2.27 -41.32 -29.55
C LYS A 425 -1.84 -41.42 -28.08
N TYR A 426 -2.39 -40.55 -27.23
CA TYR A 426 -2.03 -40.49 -25.81
C TYR A 426 -2.85 -41.47 -24.95
N LEU A 427 -3.94 -42.00 -25.49
CA LEU A 427 -4.86 -42.87 -24.77
C LEU A 427 -4.41 -44.33 -24.82
N SER A 428 -4.66 -45.05 -23.73
CA SER A 428 -4.50 -46.49 -23.67
C SER A 428 -5.48 -47.20 -24.63
N PRO A 429 -5.17 -48.42 -25.09
CA PRO A 429 -6.04 -49.16 -26.00
C PRO A 429 -7.45 -49.42 -25.43
N ASP A 430 -7.54 -49.59 -24.10
CA ASP A 430 -8.77 -49.89 -23.38
C ASP A 430 -9.49 -48.61 -22.87
N ALA A 431 -8.98 -47.42 -23.20
CA ALA A 431 -9.58 -46.16 -22.79
C ALA A 431 -10.99 -45.98 -23.37
N ASP A 432 -11.89 -45.40 -22.57
CA ASP A 432 -13.22 -45.03 -23.06
C ASP A 432 -13.11 -43.87 -24.07
N ARG A 433 -13.50 -44.15 -25.32
CA ARG A 433 -13.51 -43.17 -26.42
C ARG A 433 -14.90 -42.59 -26.70
N SER A 434 -15.89 -42.87 -25.84
CA SER A 434 -17.24 -42.34 -25.97
C SER A 434 -17.31 -40.82 -25.73
N VAL A 435 -16.40 -40.31 -24.89
CA VAL A 435 -16.25 -38.88 -24.57
C VAL A 435 -15.02 -38.33 -25.26
N ARG A 436 -15.19 -37.27 -26.06
CA ARG A 436 -14.07 -36.62 -26.74
C ARG A 436 -13.27 -35.75 -25.79
N ASN A 437 -11.95 -35.91 -25.76
CA ASN A 437 -11.02 -35.10 -24.97
C ASN A 437 -10.62 -33.81 -25.70
N LEU A 438 -11.63 -33.03 -26.09
CA LEU A 438 -11.47 -31.69 -26.65
C LEU A 438 -11.67 -30.65 -25.55
N TYR A 439 -10.65 -29.81 -25.35
CA TYR A 439 -10.61 -28.84 -24.27
C TYR A 439 -10.51 -27.41 -24.78
N THR A 440 -11.14 -26.48 -24.06
CA THR A 440 -11.05 -25.03 -24.29
C THR A 440 -10.29 -24.38 -23.13
N LEU A 441 -9.32 -23.52 -23.46
CA LEU A 441 -8.51 -22.80 -22.48
C LEU A 441 -9.36 -21.82 -21.66
N HIS A 442 -9.33 -22.00 -20.34
CA HIS A 442 -10.09 -21.22 -19.36
C HIS A 442 -9.21 -20.20 -18.64
N SER A 443 -8.04 -20.60 -18.16
CA SER A 443 -7.14 -19.73 -17.40
C SER A 443 -5.67 -19.93 -17.74
N VAL A 444 -4.89 -18.85 -17.67
CA VAL A 444 -3.44 -18.78 -17.87
C VAL A 444 -2.84 -18.09 -16.66
N LEU A 445 -2.13 -18.83 -15.82
CA LEU A 445 -1.43 -18.28 -14.66
C LEU A 445 0.00 -17.94 -15.06
N VAL A 446 0.41 -16.72 -14.73
CA VAL A 446 1.63 -16.09 -15.22
C VAL A 446 2.52 -15.68 -14.06
N HIS A 447 3.82 -15.90 -14.24
CA HIS A 447 4.85 -15.44 -13.33
C HIS A 447 5.79 -14.49 -14.06
N SER A 448 5.89 -13.26 -13.56
CA SER A 448 6.78 -12.22 -14.07
C SER A 448 7.93 -11.99 -13.09
N GLY A 449 9.15 -12.33 -13.48
CA GLY A 449 10.33 -12.18 -12.63
C GLY A 449 11.28 -13.37 -12.70
N GLY A 450 12.23 -13.40 -11.75
CA GLY A 450 13.27 -14.43 -11.63
C GLY A 450 12.95 -15.45 -10.53
N VAL A 451 13.93 -16.28 -10.20
CA VAL A 451 13.77 -17.37 -9.23
C VAL A 451 13.68 -16.89 -7.78
N HIS A 452 14.36 -15.79 -7.44
CA HIS A 452 14.40 -15.22 -6.09
C HIS A 452 13.32 -14.17 -5.82
N GLY A 453 12.42 -13.95 -6.78
CA GLY A 453 11.40 -12.91 -6.67
C GLY A 453 10.73 -12.63 -8.01
N GLY A 454 9.42 -12.43 -7.93
CA GLY A 454 8.59 -12.10 -9.05
C GLY A 454 7.14 -11.93 -8.62
N HIS A 455 6.30 -11.66 -9.60
CA HIS A 455 4.91 -11.30 -9.43
C HIS A 455 4.01 -12.30 -10.14
N TYR A 456 2.94 -12.73 -9.46
CA TYR A 456 2.02 -13.74 -9.95
C TYR A 456 0.65 -13.13 -10.21
N TYR A 457 0.06 -13.46 -11.35
CA TYR A 457 -1.27 -13.01 -11.73
C TYR A 457 -1.90 -14.03 -12.70
N ALA A 458 -3.21 -13.92 -12.94
CA ALA A 458 -3.93 -14.84 -13.82
C ALA A 458 -4.73 -14.10 -14.89
N PHE A 459 -4.71 -14.64 -16.11
CA PHE A 459 -5.71 -14.31 -17.13
C PHE A 459 -6.80 -15.39 -17.09
N ILE A 460 -8.06 -14.98 -17.02
CA ILE A 460 -9.20 -15.89 -16.86
C ILE A 460 -10.30 -15.50 -17.85
N ARG A 461 -10.98 -16.51 -18.41
CA ARG A 461 -12.23 -16.38 -19.18
C ARG A 461 -13.40 -17.01 -18.42
N PRO A 462 -14.05 -16.27 -17.51
CA PRO A 462 -15.09 -16.83 -16.63
C PRO A 462 -16.24 -17.54 -17.36
N THR A 463 -16.63 -17.02 -18.53
CA THR A 463 -17.73 -17.56 -19.35
C THR A 463 -17.25 -18.33 -20.58
N LEU A 464 -15.94 -18.53 -20.73
CA LEU A 464 -15.32 -19.06 -21.96
C LEU A 464 -15.71 -18.28 -23.24
N SER A 465 -16.13 -17.03 -23.11
CA SER A 465 -16.32 -16.08 -24.22
C SER A 465 -14.98 -15.50 -24.70
N ASP A 466 -14.94 -14.70 -25.75
CA ASP A 466 -13.67 -14.15 -26.28
C ASP A 466 -13.03 -13.09 -25.37
N GLN A 467 -13.77 -12.58 -24.38
CA GLN A 467 -13.27 -11.58 -23.44
C GLN A 467 -12.40 -12.21 -22.35
N TRP A 468 -11.15 -11.76 -22.26
CA TRP A 468 -10.23 -12.10 -21.17
C TRP A 468 -10.24 -11.05 -20.08
N TYR A 469 -9.95 -11.50 -18.86
CA TYR A 469 -9.77 -10.64 -17.71
C TYR A 469 -8.44 -10.97 -17.05
N LYS A 470 -7.61 -9.96 -16.81
CA LYS A 470 -6.38 -10.07 -16.03
C LYS A 470 -6.70 -9.75 -14.57
N PHE A 471 -6.55 -10.76 -13.73
CA PHE A 471 -6.65 -10.70 -12.28
C PHE A 471 -5.25 -10.53 -11.69
N ASP A 472 -4.93 -9.28 -11.38
CA ASP A 472 -3.64 -8.82 -10.87
C ASP A 472 -3.84 -8.28 -9.45
N ASP A 473 -3.87 -9.20 -8.49
CA ASP A 473 -4.23 -8.94 -7.09
C ASP A 473 -5.52 -8.11 -6.97
N GLU A 474 -5.45 -6.87 -6.46
CA GLU A 474 -6.59 -6.00 -6.19
C GLU A 474 -7.25 -5.50 -7.48
N ARG A 475 -6.52 -5.58 -8.59
CA ARG A 475 -6.90 -5.00 -9.87
C ARG A 475 -7.37 -6.06 -10.85
N VAL A 476 -8.55 -5.84 -11.41
CA VAL A 476 -9.08 -6.68 -12.49
C VAL A 476 -9.26 -5.82 -13.73
N THR A 477 -8.67 -6.22 -14.86
CA THR A 477 -8.72 -5.45 -16.12
C THR A 477 -9.17 -6.32 -17.27
N LYS A 478 -9.86 -5.73 -18.25
CA LYS A 478 -10.22 -6.40 -19.51
C LYS A 478 -8.99 -6.43 -20.42
N GLU A 479 -8.71 -7.59 -20.99
CA GLU A 479 -7.56 -7.79 -21.86
C GLU A 479 -8.00 -8.51 -23.15
N ASP A 480 -7.18 -8.38 -24.19
CA ASP A 480 -7.40 -9.09 -25.46
C ASP A 480 -6.76 -10.49 -25.44
N LEU A 481 -7.10 -11.29 -26.46
CA LEU A 481 -6.57 -12.64 -26.62
C LEU A 481 -5.04 -12.65 -26.77
N LYS A 482 -4.47 -11.66 -27.47
CA LYS A 482 -3.02 -11.59 -27.73
C LYS A 482 -2.24 -11.42 -26.43
N ARG A 483 -2.72 -10.54 -25.54
CA ARG A 483 -2.15 -10.29 -24.20
C ARG A 483 -2.24 -11.52 -23.30
N ALA A 484 -3.38 -12.19 -23.29
CA ALA A 484 -3.60 -13.35 -22.42
C ALA A 484 -2.92 -14.64 -22.91
N LEU A 485 -2.68 -14.76 -24.22
CA LEU A 485 -2.18 -15.97 -24.87
C LEU A 485 -0.77 -15.78 -25.45
N GLU A 486 -0.64 -15.07 -26.57
CA GLU A 486 0.60 -14.99 -27.37
C GLU A 486 1.76 -14.35 -26.60
N GLU A 487 1.46 -13.30 -25.83
CA GLU A 487 2.49 -12.62 -25.03
C GLU A 487 2.97 -13.45 -23.83
N GLN A 488 2.28 -14.53 -23.48
CA GLN A 488 2.60 -15.40 -22.35
C GLN A 488 3.38 -16.66 -22.73
N TYR A 489 3.70 -16.84 -24.02
CA TYR A 489 4.52 -17.96 -24.49
C TYR A 489 5.98 -17.90 -23.99
N GLY A 490 6.47 -16.72 -23.60
CA GLY A 490 7.89 -16.49 -23.30
C GLY A 490 8.72 -16.28 -24.56
N GLY A 491 10.02 -16.53 -24.44
CA GLY A 491 11.01 -16.35 -25.51
C GLY A 491 11.72 -15.00 -25.49
N GLU A 492 12.47 -14.74 -26.55
CA GLU A 492 13.11 -13.45 -26.80
C GLU A 492 12.20 -12.56 -27.65
N GLU A 493 12.09 -11.30 -27.26
CA GLU A 493 11.42 -10.28 -28.07
C GLU A 493 12.49 -9.53 -28.87
N GLU A 494 12.30 -9.49 -30.18
CA GLU A 494 13.10 -8.69 -31.09
C GLU A 494 12.39 -7.35 -31.30
N LEU A 495 13.04 -6.25 -30.94
CA LEU A 495 12.53 -4.93 -31.33
C LEU A 495 12.63 -4.81 -32.86
N PRO A 496 11.61 -4.28 -33.56
CA PRO A 496 11.67 -4.04 -34.99
C PRO A 496 12.93 -3.24 -35.35
N GLN A 497 13.61 -3.63 -36.44
CA GLN A 497 14.73 -2.85 -36.96
C GLN A 497 14.22 -1.45 -37.33
N THR A 498 14.62 -0.45 -36.55
CA THR A 498 14.17 0.93 -36.73
C THR A 498 14.80 1.61 -37.96
N ASN A 499 15.79 0.99 -38.63
CA ASN A 499 16.45 1.53 -39.83
C ASN A 499 16.93 0.44 -40.79
N PRO A 500 16.31 0.26 -41.98
CA PRO A 500 16.72 -0.73 -42.99
C PRO A 500 18.13 -0.53 -43.61
N GLY A 501 18.87 0.50 -43.21
CA GLY A 501 20.14 0.92 -43.81
C GLY A 501 21.39 0.79 -42.93
N PHE A 502 21.27 0.35 -41.67
CA PHE A 502 22.41 0.13 -40.77
C PHE A 502 22.46 -1.34 -40.35
N ASN A 503 23.53 -2.04 -40.70
CA ASN A 503 23.78 -3.46 -40.40
C ASN A 503 24.19 -3.68 -38.92
N ASN A 504 23.32 -3.34 -37.96
CA ASN A 504 23.47 -3.79 -36.58
C ASN A 504 22.58 -5.01 -36.32
N PRO A 505 23.08 -6.05 -35.61
CA PRO A 505 22.24 -7.15 -35.19
C PRO A 505 21.09 -6.64 -34.29
N PRO A 506 19.85 -7.15 -34.46
CA PRO A 506 18.71 -6.71 -33.67
C PRO A 506 18.94 -6.99 -32.18
N PHE A 507 18.61 -6.01 -31.33
CA PHE A 507 18.71 -6.15 -29.88
C PHE A 507 17.59 -7.07 -29.39
N LYS A 508 17.97 -8.24 -28.89
CA LYS A 508 17.04 -9.24 -28.34
C LYS A 508 17.03 -9.13 -26.82
N PHE A 509 15.86 -9.14 -26.21
CA PHE A 509 15.73 -9.26 -24.76
C PHE A 509 14.78 -10.39 -24.40
N THR A 510 15.11 -11.12 -23.34
CA THR A 510 14.29 -12.25 -22.87
C THR A 510 13.04 -11.74 -22.16
N LYS A 511 11.87 -12.30 -22.48
CA LYS A 511 10.63 -12.05 -21.73
C LYS A 511 10.70 -12.78 -20.39
N TYR A 512 10.67 -12.00 -19.31
CA TYR A 512 10.64 -12.55 -17.94
C TYR A 512 9.23 -12.84 -17.43
N SER A 513 8.19 -12.52 -18.20
CA SER A 513 6.79 -12.87 -17.95
C SER A 513 6.37 -14.01 -18.86
N ASN A 514 5.92 -15.12 -18.28
CA ASN A 514 5.46 -16.29 -19.02
C ASN A 514 4.50 -17.15 -18.19
N ALA A 515 3.66 -17.91 -18.89
CA ALA A 515 2.72 -18.83 -18.28
C ALA A 515 3.45 -19.98 -17.59
N TYR A 516 3.07 -20.31 -16.35
CA TYR A 516 3.60 -21.47 -15.62
C TYR A 516 2.52 -22.53 -15.32
N MET A 517 1.24 -22.18 -15.43
CA MET A 517 0.13 -23.12 -15.26
C MET A 517 -1.02 -22.73 -16.18
N LEU A 518 -1.65 -23.73 -16.79
CA LEU A 518 -2.78 -23.59 -17.70
C LEU A 518 -3.96 -24.42 -17.17
N VAL A 519 -5.17 -23.87 -17.29
CA VAL A 519 -6.41 -24.58 -16.93
C VAL A 519 -7.30 -24.66 -18.15
N TYR A 520 -7.71 -25.88 -18.47
CA TYR A 520 -8.52 -26.24 -19.62
C TYR A 520 -9.82 -26.90 -19.16
N ILE A 521 -10.93 -26.62 -19.84
CA ILE A 521 -12.25 -27.21 -19.55
C ILE A 521 -12.69 -28.04 -20.76
N ARG A 522 -13.12 -29.28 -20.53
CA ARG A 522 -13.61 -30.16 -21.59
C ARG A 522 -14.90 -29.61 -22.19
N GLU A 523 -14.97 -29.53 -23.51
CA GLU A 523 -16.09 -28.91 -24.22
C GLU A 523 -17.44 -29.61 -23.93
N SER A 524 -17.43 -30.94 -23.78
CA SER A 524 -18.65 -31.71 -23.46
C SER A 524 -19.19 -31.48 -22.04
N ASP A 525 -18.36 -31.01 -21.12
CA ASP A 525 -18.74 -30.77 -19.71
C ASP A 525 -18.90 -29.27 -19.39
N LYS A 526 -18.69 -28.41 -20.38
CA LYS A 526 -18.75 -26.95 -20.29
C LYS A 526 -20.01 -26.45 -19.59
N ASP A 527 -21.19 -26.88 -20.02
CA ASP A 527 -22.47 -26.41 -19.46
C ASP A 527 -22.68 -26.85 -18.00
N LYS A 528 -22.08 -27.98 -17.60
CA LYS A 528 -22.13 -28.47 -16.21
C LYS A 528 -21.17 -27.68 -15.33
N ILE A 529 -19.98 -27.35 -15.85
CA ILE A 529 -18.91 -26.70 -15.10
C ILE A 529 -19.14 -25.19 -14.99
N ILE A 530 -19.51 -24.54 -16.09
CA ILE A 530 -19.84 -23.10 -16.18
C ILE A 530 -21.33 -22.92 -15.88
N CYS A 531 -21.78 -23.44 -14.74
CA CYS A 531 -23.16 -23.34 -14.30
C CYS A 531 -23.47 -21.98 -13.64
N ASN A 532 -24.75 -21.62 -13.57
CA ASN A 532 -25.18 -20.46 -12.78
C ASN A 532 -25.08 -20.78 -11.28
N VAL A 533 -24.55 -19.82 -10.51
CA VAL A 533 -24.49 -19.87 -9.05
C VAL A 533 -25.18 -18.62 -8.52
N ASP A 534 -26.25 -18.81 -7.78
CA ASP A 534 -27.07 -17.72 -7.25
C ASP A 534 -27.05 -17.68 -5.71
N GLU A 535 -27.78 -16.74 -5.12
CA GLU A 535 -27.91 -16.63 -3.66
C GLU A 535 -28.51 -17.87 -2.99
N LYS A 536 -29.27 -18.70 -3.71
CA LYS A 536 -29.96 -19.87 -3.16
C LYS A 536 -29.03 -21.06 -2.99
N ASP A 537 -27.91 -21.07 -3.72
CA ASP A 537 -26.85 -22.06 -3.56
C ASP A 537 -26.02 -21.84 -2.28
N ILE A 538 -26.20 -20.70 -1.61
CA ILE A 538 -25.50 -20.32 -0.39
C ILE A 538 -26.39 -20.61 0.81
N ALA A 539 -25.88 -21.40 1.76
CA ALA A 539 -26.64 -21.76 2.96
C ALA A 539 -27.10 -20.52 3.76
N GLU A 540 -28.33 -20.58 4.29
CA GLU A 540 -28.97 -19.42 4.93
C GLU A 540 -28.19 -18.91 6.16
N HIS A 541 -27.68 -19.82 7.00
CA HIS A 541 -26.89 -19.46 8.18
C HIS A 541 -25.61 -18.71 7.80
N LEU A 542 -24.97 -19.08 6.68
CA LEU A 542 -23.79 -18.42 6.15
C LEU A 542 -24.14 -17.02 5.60
N ARG A 543 -25.26 -16.87 4.88
CA ARG A 543 -25.74 -15.58 4.36
C ARG A 543 -26.04 -14.61 5.50
N VAL A 544 -26.78 -15.05 6.53
CA VAL A 544 -27.11 -14.22 7.69
C VAL A 544 -25.85 -13.78 8.43
N ARG A 545 -24.93 -14.72 8.69
CA ARG A 545 -23.66 -14.42 9.36
C ARG A 545 -22.83 -13.38 8.61
N LEU A 546 -22.59 -13.61 7.31
CA LEU A 546 -21.71 -12.75 6.52
C LEU A 546 -22.32 -11.36 6.28
N LYS A 547 -23.65 -11.26 6.11
CA LYS A 547 -24.34 -9.96 6.06
C LYS A 547 -24.19 -9.19 7.36
N LYS A 548 -24.39 -9.85 8.51
CA LYS A 548 -24.19 -9.21 9.83
C LYS A 548 -22.75 -8.73 10.03
N GLU A 549 -21.76 -9.55 9.67
CA GLU A 549 -20.34 -9.17 9.73
C GLU A 549 -20.02 -7.96 8.83
N GLN A 550 -20.65 -7.89 7.65
CA GLN A 550 -20.52 -6.75 6.74
C GLN A 550 -21.15 -5.47 7.33
N GLU A 551 -22.38 -5.55 7.84
CA GLU A 551 -23.08 -4.43 8.47
C GLU A 551 -22.29 -3.86 9.66
N GLU A 552 -21.81 -4.72 10.56
CA GLU A 552 -21.00 -4.30 11.71
C GLU A 552 -19.69 -3.61 11.28
N LYS A 553 -19.08 -4.07 10.19
CA LYS A 553 -17.85 -3.47 9.65
C LYS A 553 -18.13 -2.11 9.00
N GLU A 554 -19.24 -1.98 8.28
CA GLU A 554 -19.69 -0.72 7.71
C GLU A 554 -20.01 0.29 8.82
N ASP A 555 -20.69 -0.12 9.88
CA ASP A 555 -20.99 0.72 11.04
C ASP A 555 -19.71 1.18 11.75
N LYS A 556 -18.75 0.28 11.98
CA LYS A 556 -17.42 0.66 12.51
C LYS A 556 -16.71 1.65 11.59
N ARG A 557 -16.80 1.48 10.27
CA ARG A 557 -16.20 2.40 9.29
C ARG A 557 -16.88 3.77 9.33
N ARG A 558 -18.22 3.80 9.39
CA ARG A 558 -19.02 5.04 9.55
C ARG A 558 -18.67 5.74 10.86
N TYR A 559 -18.58 5.00 11.96
CA TYR A 559 -18.19 5.55 13.26
C TYR A 559 -16.77 6.13 13.23
N LYS A 560 -15.78 5.43 12.65
CA LYS A 560 -14.42 5.96 12.49
C LYS A 560 -14.38 7.21 11.61
N ALA A 561 -15.10 7.21 10.49
CA ALA A 561 -15.20 8.36 9.59
C ALA A 561 -15.83 9.56 10.31
N GLN A 562 -16.89 9.34 11.10
CA GLN A 562 -17.49 10.39 11.93
C GLN A 562 -16.54 10.86 13.03
N ALA A 563 -15.84 9.96 13.73
CA ALA A 563 -14.88 10.32 14.77
C ALA A 563 -13.73 11.19 14.21
N HIS A 564 -13.29 10.94 12.97
CA HIS A 564 -12.26 11.74 12.31
C HIS A 564 -12.69 13.21 12.09
N LEU A 565 -13.99 13.54 12.10
CA LEU A 565 -14.49 14.91 11.97
C LEU A 565 -14.40 15.72 13.27
N PHE A 566 -14.15 15.07 14.41
CA PHE A 566 -14.07 15.71 15.72
C PHE A 566 -12.63 15.79 16.22
N THR A 567 -12.39 16.70 17.15
CA THR A 567 -11.15 16.81 17.91
C THR A 567 -11.46 17.06 19.38
N ILE A 568 -10.51 16.70 20.23
CA ILE A 568 -10.58 16.95 21.67
C ILE A 568 -9.74 18.19 21.97
N ILE A 569 -10.33 19.15 22.70
CA ILE A 569 -9.62 20.28 23.29
C ILE A 569 -9.63 20.13 24.81
N LYS A 570 -8.46 20.19 25.43
CA LYS A 570 -8.27 20.18 26.89
C LYS A 570 -7.95 21.59 27.37
N VAL A 571 -8.74 22.11 28.31
CA VAL A 571 -8.61 23.49 28.81
C VAL A 571 -8.26 23.47 30.30
N ALA A 572 -7.07 23.95 30.64
CA ALA A 572 -6.61 24.13 32.01
C ALA A 572 -6.85 25.57 32.49
N ARG A 573 -7.18 25.75 33.77
CA ARG A 573 -7.42 27.04 34.45
C ARG A 573 -6.63 27.12 35.76
N ASP A 574 -6.50 28.32 36.31
CA ASP A 574 -5.88 28.55 37.63
C ASP A 574 -6.47 27.66 38.75
N GLN A 575 -7.77 27.37 38.69
CA GLN A 575 -8.42 26.46 39.65
C GLN A 575 -7.91 25.02 39.54
N ASP A 576 -7.69 24.52 38.31
CA ASP A 576 -7.20 23.16 38.09
C ASP A 576 -5.75 23.03 38.60
N LEU A 577 -4.91 24.05 38.36
CA LEU A 577 -3.55 24.15 38.90
C LEU A 577 -3.57 24.14 40.44
N LYS A 578 -4.46 24.93 41.05
CA LYS A 578 -4.63 25.00 42.51
C LYS A 578 -5.07 23.68 43.14
N GLU A 579 -5.92 22.93 42.43
CA GLU A 579 -6.45 21.66 42.94
C GLU A 579 -5.43 20.52 42.83
N GLN A 580 -4.59 20.51 41.79
CA GLN A 580 -3.67 19.42 41.49
C GLN A 580 -2.28 19.59 42.11
N ILE A 581 -1.72 20.81 42.12
CA ILE A 581 -0.38 21.09 42.66
C ILE A 581 -0.37 20.84 44.18
N GLY A 582 0.54 19.98 44.62
CA GLY A 582 0.69 19.56 46.03
C GLY A 582 -0.03 18.28 46.41
N LYS A 583 -0.89 17.75 45.53
CA LYS A 583 -1.66 16.51 45.76
C LYS A 583 -1.30 15.44 44.75
N ASP A 584 -1.67 15.70 43.50
CA ASP A 584 -1.49 14.76 42.39
C ASP A 584 -0.22 15.09 41.60
N ILE A 585 0.21 16.35 41.65
CA ILE A 585 1.34 16.89 40.89
C ILE A 585 2.20 17.73 41.79
N TYR A 586 3.51 17.53 41.71
CA TYR A 586 4.49 18.33 42.46
C TYR A 586 5.40 19.11 41.51
N PHE A 587 5.65 18.58 40.31
CA PHE A 587 6.42 19.22 39.25
C PHE A 587 5.52 19.55 38.06
N ASP A 588 5.76 20.68 37.38
CA ASP A 588 4.91 21.25 36.33
C ASP A 588 3.56 21.78 36.85
N LEU A 589 2.67 22.17 35.94
CA LEU A 589 1.46 22.90 36.25
C LEU A 589 0.23 22.01 36.41
N VAL A 590 0.01 21.03 35.52
CA VAL A 590 -1.26 20.30 35.45
C VAL A 590 -1.16 18.95 34.71
N ASP A 591 -2.00 17.99 35.09
CA ASP A 591 -2.25 16.73 34.41
C ASP A 591 -3.45 16.97 33.49
N HIS A 592 -3.16 16.98 32.20
CA HIS A 592 -4.12 17.26 31.16
C HIS A 592 -5.22 16.18 31.03
N ASP A 593 -5.05 14.99 31.60
CA ASP A 593 -6.11 13.97 31.59
C ASP A 593 -7.17 14.23 32.66
N LYS A 594 -6.86 15.05 33.66
CA LYS A 594 -7.77 15.48 34.73
C LYS A 594 -8.44 16.83 34.46
N VAL A 595 -8.02 17.56 33.43
CA VAL A 595 -8.68 18.84 33.06
C VAL A 595 -9.91 18.61 32.20
N ARG A 596 -10.79 19.62 32.15
CA ARG A 596 -12.01 19.55 31.35
C ARG A 596 -11.69 19.40 29.86
N SER A 597 -12.30 18.39 29.26
CA SER A 597 -12.16 18.06 27.84
C SER A 597 -13.42 18.41 27.06
N PHE A 598 -13.25 19.04 25.91
CA PHE A 598 -14.31 19.43 24.99
C PHE A 598 -14.16 18.64 23.69
N ARG A 599 -15.20 17.90 23.30
CA ARG A 599 -15.27 17.23 22.00
C ARG A 599 -16.00 18.15 21.02
N ILE A 600 -15.26 18.72 20.08
CA ILE A 600 -15.76 19.73 19.13
C ILE A 600 -15.49 19.27 17.68
N GLN A 601 -16.30 19.72 16.71
CA GLN A 601 -16.02 19.45 15.30
C GLN A 601 -14.79 20.25 14.84
N LYS A 602 -13.95 19.65 13.99
CA LYS A 602 -12.72 20.31 13.50
C LYS A 602 -13.03 21.60 12.73
N GLN A 603 -14.13 21.65 11.99
CA GLN A 603 -14.59 22.83 11.26
C GLN A 603 -15.23 23.92 12.13
N THR A 604 -15.49 23.67 13.42
CA THR A 604 -16.10 24.69 14.30
C THR A 604 -15.19 25.91 14.40
N PRO A 605 -15.67 27.13 14.11
CA PRO A 605 -14.92 28.37 14.32
C PRO A 605 -14.50 28.49 15.78
N PHE A 606 -13.25 28.91 16.05
CA PHE A 606 -12.76 29.00 17.43
C PHE A 606 -13.60 29.96 18.29
N GLN A 607 -14.17 31.01 17.71
CA GLN A 607 -15.11 31.90 18.39
C GLN A 607 -16.33 31.17 18.98
N GLN A 608 -16.91 30.19 18.27
CA GLN A 608 -18.00 29.37 18.79
C GLN A 608 -17.53 28.45 19.90
N PHE A 609 -16.29 27.95 19.81
CA PHE A 609 -15.68 27.21 20.92
C PHE A 609 -15.54 28.09 22.19
N LYS A 610 -15.18 29.38 22.07
CA LYS A 610 -15.15 30.31 23.21
C LYS A 610 -16.52 30.44 23.89
N GLU A 611 -17.61 30.38 23.12
CA GLU A 611 -18.98 30.39 23.65
C GLU A 611 -19.31 29.11 24.43
N GLU A 612 -18.87 27.94 23.95
CA GLU A 612 -19.02 26.67 24.69
C GLU A 612 -18.23 26.69 25.99
N VAL A 613 -17.01 27.23 25.97
CA VAL A 613 -16.20 27.46 27.18
C VAL A 613 -16.89 28.46 28.13
N ALA A 614 -17.52 29.49 27.59
CA ALA A 614 -18.26 30.48 28.38
C ALA A 614 -19.47 29.86 29.11
N LYS A 615 -20.20 28.96 28.43
CA LYS A 615 -21.33 28.22 29.02
C LYS A 615 -20.85 27.27 30.12
N GLU A 616 -19.75 26.56 29.88
CA GLU A 616 -19.24 25.56 30.81
C GLU A 616 -18.62 26.18 32.07
N PHE A 617 -17.83 27.26 31.91
CA PHE A 617 -17.08 27.86 33.02
C PHE A 617 -17.66 29.16 33.55
N GLY A 618 -18.71 29.71 32.92
CA GLY A 618 -19.34 30.97 33.33
C GLY A 618 -18.47 32.21 33.05
N VAL A 619 -17.45 32.12 32.21
CA VAL A 619 -16.55 33.23 31.88
C VAL A 619 -16.95 33.83 30.53
N PRO A 620 -17.41 35.09 30.47
CA PRO A 620 -17.78 35.73 29.21
C PRO A 620 -16.64 35.72 28.18
N VAL A 621 -16.98 35.55 26.89
CA VAL A 621 -16.03 35.38 25.78
C VAL A 621 -14.99 36.52 25.71
N GLN A 622 -15.40 37.76 25.98
CA GLN A 622 -14.53 38.93 25.97
C GLN A 622 -13.50 38.98 27.12
N LEU A 623 -13.66 38.11 28.12
CA LEU A 623 -12.77 38.01 29.28
C LEU A 623 -11.87 36.77 29.21
N GLN A 624 -11.92 36.01 28.11
CA GLN A 624 -11.13 34.80 27.90
C GLN A 624 -9.89 35.11 27.06
N ARG A 625 -8.70 34.81 27.58
CA ARG A 625 -7.47 34.71 26.77
C ARG A 625 -6.93 33.28 26.82
N PHE A 626 -6.79 32.66 25.66
CA PHE A 626 -6.25 31.30 25.56
C PHE A 626 -4.77 31.30 25.22
N TRP A 627 -4.02 30.45 25.90
CA TRP A 627 -2.60 30.21 25.70
C TRP A 627 -2.36 28.81 25.14
N ILE A 628 -1.52 28.72 24.12
CA ILE A 628 -1.05 27.45 23.57
C ILE A 628 0.02 26.88 24.50
N TRP A 629 -0.09 25.60 24.79
CA TRP A 629 0.99 24.85 25.43
C TRP A 629 2.00 24.37 24.39
N ALA A 630 3.28 24.38 24.74
CA ALA A 630 4.34 23.87 23.88
C ALA A 630 5.34 23.03 24.66
N LYS A 631 5.88 22.01 23.99
CA LYS A 631 7.00 21.21 24.51
C LYS A 631 8.30 21.97 24.28
N ARG A 632 9.06 22.17 25.35
CA ARG A 632 10.35 22.86 25.31
C ARG A 632 11.51 21.89 25.09
N GLN A 633 12.71 22.44 24.86
CA GLN A 633 13.93 21.64 24.64
C GLN A 633 14.30 20.78 25.86
N ASN A 634 13.98 21.24 27.07
CA ASN A 634 14.19 20.52 28.32
C ASN A 634 13.07 19.50 28.62
N HIS A 635 12.26 19.14 27.61
CA HIS A 635 11.12 18.22 27.69
C HIS A 635 9.96 18.62 28.60
N THR A 636 9.99 19.81 29.23
CA THR A 636 8.81 20.36 29.93
C THR A 636 7.72 20.77 28.95
N TYR A 637 6.48 20.83 29.43
CA TYR A 637 5.32 21.21 28.63
C TYR A 637 4.61 22.37 29.32
N ARG A 638 4.72 23.59 28.79
CA ARG A 638 4.30 24.83 29.48
C ARG A 638 3.46 25.74 28.58
N PRO A 639 2.60 26.62 29.13
CA PRO A 639 1.98 27.70 28.39
C PRO A 639 3.07 28.57 27.76
N ASN A 640 3.07 28.70 26.43
CA ASN A 640 4.16 29.35 25.70
C ASN A 640 3.78 30.75 25.20
N ARG A 641 2.59 30.90 24.62
CA ARG A 641 2.11 32.19 24.12
C ARG A 641 0.59 32.22 24.01
N PRO A 642 -0.03 33.42 24.03
CA PRO A 642 -1.45 33.54 23.72
C PRO A 642 -1.74 33.25 22.24
N LEU A 643 -2.96 32.82 21.96
CA LEU A 643 -3.50 32.80 20.60
C LEU A 643 -3.56 34.22 20.05
N THR A 644 -3.16 34.37 18.79
CA THR A 644 -3.26 35.65 18.09
C THR A 644 -4.68 35.88 17.57
N PRO A 645 -5.10 37.13 17.34
CA PRO A 645 -6.42 37.40 16.75
C PRO A 645 -6.64 36.72 15.40
N GLN A 646 -5.58 36.52 14.61
CA GLN A 646 -5.67 35.81 13.32
C GLN A 646 -5.91 34.31 13.49
N GLU A 647 -5.31 33.70 14.52
CA GLU A 647 -5.53 32.30 14.85
C GLU A 647 -6.94 32.09 15.42
N GLU A 648 -7.45 32.99 16.26
CA GLU A 648 -8.82 32.91 16.79
C GLU A 648 -9.92 33.01 15.70
N LEU A 649 -9.59 33.49 14.50
CA LEU A 649 -10.51 33.49 13.35
C LEU A 649 -10.58 32.15 12.62
N GLN A 650 -9.67 31.22 12.91
CA GLN A 650 -9.61 29.92 12.23
C GLN A 650 -10.52 28.87 12.88
N PRO A 651 -10.86 27.79 12.15
CA PRO A 651 -11.46 26.60 12.74
C PRO A 651 -10.53 25.94 13.76
N VAL A 652 -11.11 25.31 14.79
CA VAL A 652 -10.38 24.59 15.83
C VAL A 652 -9.37 23.59 15.24
N GLY A 653 -9.76 22.86 14.19
CA GLY A 653 -8.92 21.85 13.55
C GLY A 653 -7.60 22.40 13.02
N GLN A 654 -7.64 23.61 12.45
CA GLN A 654 -6.45 24.29 11.92
C GLN A 654 -5.56 24.83 13.04
N ILE A 655 -6.14 25.40 14.10
CA ILE A 655 -5.38 25.85 15.28
C ILE A 655 -4.65 24.66 15.91
N ARG A 656 -5.31 23.50 16.00
CA ARG A 656 -4.70 22.26 16.47
C ARG A 656 -3.53 21.83 15.60
N GLU A 657 -3.68 21.82 14.29
CA GLU A 657 -2.63 21.42 13.34
C GLU A 657 -1.43 22.38 13.39
N ALA A 658 -1.67 23.68 13.48
CA ALA A 658 -0.63 24.69 13.60
C ALA A 658 0.13 24.62 14.94
N SER A 659 -0.57 24.22 16.01
CA SER A 659 -0.02 24.09 17.36
C SER A 659 0.83 22.82 17.52
N ASN A 660 0.48 21.73 16.84
CA ASN A 660 1.00 20.41 17.15
C ASN A 660 2.04 19.89 16.15
N LYS A 661 3.32 20.23 16.37
CA LYS A 661 4.45 19.64 15.61
C LYS A 661 4.76 18.18 15.98
N ALA A 662 4.12 17.63 17.00
CA ALA A 662 4.47 16.34 17.64
C ALA A 662 3.36 15.27 17.55
N ASN A 663 2.42 15.37 16.61
CA ASN A 663 1.41 14.34 16.32
C ASN A 663 0.50 13.90 17.49
N THR A 664 0.22 14.76 18.48
CA THR A 664 -0.81 14.42 19.49
C THR A 664 -2.22 14.69 18.94
N ALA A 665 -3.18 13.80 19.16
CA ALA A 665 -4.54 13.92 18.62
C ALA A 665 -5.40 15.05 19.25
N GLU A 666 -4.84 15.80 20.21
CA GLU A 666 -5.58 16.73 21.09
C GLU A 666 -4.94 18.14 21.07
N LEU A 667 -5.78 19.17 21.22
CA LEU A 667 -5.33 20.56 21.42
C LEU A 667 -5.38 20.88 22.92
N LYS A 668 -4.26 21.33 23.49
CA LYS A 668 -4.17 21.70 24.92
C LYS A 668 -4.04 23.21 25.04
N LEU A 669 -4.92 23.83 25.83
CA LEU A 669 -4.98 25.28 26.05
C LEU A 669 -4.97 25.60 27.55
N PHE A 670 -4.37 26.74 27.90
CA PHE A 670 -4.54 27.35 29.22
C PHE A 670 -5.45 28.58 29.09
N LEU A 671 -6.51 28.65 29.89
CA LEU A 671 -7.44 29.76 29.90
C LEU A 671 -7.05 30.76 30.99
N GLU A 672 -6.55 31.91 30.56
CA GLU A 672 -6.26 33.06 31.41
C GLU A 672 -7.54 33.86 31.67
N VAL A 673 -7.87 34.01 32.96
CA VAL A 673 -8.98 34.84 33.45
C VAL A 673 -8.44 35.76 34.53
N GLU A 674 -8.64 37.06 34.38
CA GLU A 674 -8.21 38.06 35.35
C GLU A 674 -9.34 38.38 36.32
N LEU A 675 -9.06 38.46 37.62
CA LEU A 675 -10.07 38.68 38.67
C LEU A 675 -9.75 39.93 39.47
N LEU A 676 -10.73 40.82 39.65
CA LEU A 676 -10.69 41.95 40.57
C LEU A 676 -11.90 41.86 41.50
N ASP A 677 -11.67 41.82 42.82
CA ASP A 677 -12.72 41.62 43.83
C ASP A 677 -13.64 40.43 43.51
N GLU A 678 -13.04 39.29 43.15
CA GLU A 678 -13.72 38.05 42.75
C GLU A 678 -14.58 38.14 41.48
N ARG A 679 -14.47 39.24 40.71
CA ARG A 679 -15.18 39.42 39.44
C ARG A 679 -14.22 39.36 38.25
N PRO A 680 -14.59 38.66 37.16
CA PRO A 680 -13.74 38.59 35.98
C PRO A 680 -13.67 39.95 35.28
N ILE A 681 -12.46 40.36 34.93
CA ILE A 681 -12.15 41.57 34.18
C ILE A 681 -11.36 41.21 32.90
N PRO A 682 -11.32 42.11 31.90
CA PRO A 682 -10.55 41.85 30.68
C PRO A 682 -9.07 41.67 31.01
N PRO A 683 -8.41 40.59 30.53
CA PRO A 683 -6.98 40.41 30.73
C PRO A 683 -6.18 41.60 30.15
N PRO A 684 -5.15 42.10 30.85
CA PRO A 684 -4.37 43.26 30.41
C PRO A 684 -3.65 42.98 29.10
N GLU A 685 -3.52 43.97 28.20
CA GLU A 685 -2.80 43.81 26.93
C GLU A 685 -1.35 43.35 27.19
N LYS A 686 -0.95 42.25 26.54
CA LYS A 686 0.42 41.71 26.64
C LYS A 686 1.30 42.38 25.60
N SER A 687 2.28 43.18 26.04
CA SER A 687 3.36 43.65 25.17
C SER A 687 4.42 42.57 24.97
N LYS A 688 5.34 42.77 24.01
CA LYS A 688 6.48 41.86 23.80
C LYS A 688 7.44 41.79 24.99
N GLU A 689 7.41 42.79 25.86
CA GLU A 689 8.27 42.80 27.05
C GLU A 689 7.62 42.10 28.24
N ASP A 690 6.33 41.82 28.19
CA ASP A 690 5.59 41.15 29.26
C ASP A 690 5.78 39.63 29.14
N ILE A 691 5.97 38.96 30.27
CA ILE A 691 6.04 37.51 30.40
C ILE A 691 5.08 37.04 31.50
N LEU A 692 4.41 35.92 31.28
CA LEU A 692 3.52 35.29 32.25
C LEU A 692 4.28 34.25 33.08
N LEU A 693 4.35 34.47 34.39
CA LEU A 693 5.02 33.59 35.35
C LEU A 693 4.03 32.94 36.31
N PHE A 694 4.33 31.71 36.71
CA PHE A 694 3.54 30.91 37.64
C PHE A 694 4.30 30.71 38.95
N PHE A 695 3.58 30.71 40.08
CA PHE A 695 4.21 30.71 41.40
C PHE A 695 3.74 29.57 42.27
N LYS A 696 4.69 28.86 42.86
CA LYS A 696 4.46 27.81 43.86
C LYS A 696 5.11 28.21 45.18
N LEU A 697 4.39 28.06 46.30
CA LEU A 697 4.94 28.23 47.63
C LEU A 697 5.23 26.86 48.22
N TYR A 698 6.46 26.69 48.69
CA TYR A 698 6.86 25.56 49.50
C TYR A 698 6.91 25.96 50.97
N ASP A 699 6.30 25.15 51.83
CA ASP A 699 6.42 25.26 53.28
C ASP A 699 7.43 24.19 53.78
N PRO A 700 8.61 24.58 54.30
CA PRO A 700 9.56 23.60 54.84
C PRO A 700 9.12 22.96 56.16
N GLU A 701 8.30 23.65 56.97
CA GLU A 701 7.80 23.13 58.26
C GLU A 701 6.72 22.07 58.04
N LYS A 702 5.92 22.23 56.97
CA LYS A 702 4.97 21.24 56.47
C LYS A 702 5.33 20.94 55.03
N PRO A 703 6.01 19.83 54.69
CA PRO A 703 6.58 19.56 53.37
C PRO A 703 5.49 19.46 52.28
N GLU A 704 4.96 20.62 51.91
CA GLU A 704 3.76 20.85 51.13
C GLU A 704 4.11 21.97 50.15
N LEU A 705 3.84 21.70 48.88
CA LEU A 705 4.03 22.63 47.79
C LEU A 705 2.64 22.99 47.27
N ARG A 706 2.30 24.28 47.21
CA ARG A 706 0.99 24.72 46.74
C ARG A 706 1.11 25.78 45.66
N TYR A 707 0.16 25.79 44.73
CA TYR A 707 0.01 26.88 43.78
C TYR A 707 -0.47 28.16 44.48
N VAL A 708 0.14 29.30 44.12
CA VAL A 708 -0.15 30.60 44.73
C VAL A 708 -0.75 31.58 43.74
N GLY A 709 -0.52 31.36 42.44
CA GLY A 709 -1.10 32.15 41.36
C GLY A 709 -0.10 32.42 40.25
N ARG A 710 -0.46 33.37 39.41
CA ARG A 710 0.33 33.82 38.25
C ARG A 710 0.46 35.35 38.25
N LEU A 711 1.50 35.87 37.64
CA LEU A 711 1.69 37.32 37.44
C LEU A 711 2.22 37.60 36.04
N MET A 712 1.76 38.71 35.47
CA MET A 712 2.36 39.31 34.27
C MET A 712 3.45 40.29 34.72
N VAL A 713 4.69 40.07 34.29
CA VAL A 713 5.85 40.90 34.66
C VAL A 713 6.62 41.36 33.44
N LYS A 714 7.41 42.43 33.57
CA LYS A 714 8.33 42.86 32.50
C LYS A 714 9.57 41.97 32.52
N SER A 715 9.96 41.42 31.38
CA SER A 715 11.22 40.69 31.19
C SER A 715 12.46 41.50 31.62
N SER A 716 12.39 42.83 31.57
CA SER A 716 13.46 43.73 32.04
C SER A 716 13.44 43.99 33.56
N SER A 717 12.35 43.69 34.26
CA SER A 717 12.27 43.84 35.72
C SER A 717 13.04 42.75 36.46
N LYS A 718 13.29 42.97 37.75
CA LYS A 718 14.04 42.06 38.61
C LYS A 718 13.09 41.27 39.51
N PRO A 719 13.44 40.03 39.92
CA PRO A 719 12.62 39.27 40.85
C PRO A 719 12.39 39.98 42.19
N MET A 720 13.34 40.81 42.65
CA MET A 720 13.13 41.64 43.85
C MET A 720 11.99 42.66 43.73
N ASP A 721 11.62 43.06 42.51
CA ASP A 721 10.58 44.07 42.28
C ASP A 721 9.17 43.49 42.55
N ILE A 722 9.03 42.16 42.56
CA ILE A 722 7.76 41.46 42.73
C ILE A 722 7.60 40.76 44.09
N THR A 723 8.63 40.77 44.96
CA THR A 723 8.60 40.06 46.25
C THR A 723 7.46 40.52 47.16
N GLY A 724 7.18 41.82 47.19
CA GLY A 724 6.05 42.37 47.95
C GLY A 724 4.70 41.80 47.48
N LYS A 725 4.54 41.57 46.16
CA LYS A 725 3.34 40.95 45.60
C LYS A 725 3.28 39.45 45.89
N LEU A 726 4.42 38.75 45.84
CA LEU A 726 4.49 37.33 46.23
C LEU A 726 4.15 37.14 47.71
N ASN A 727 4.62 38.03 48.58
CA ASN A 727 4.25 38.04 49.99
C ASN A 727 2.75 38.24 50.18
N GLU A 728 2.14 39.19 49.47
CA GLU A 728 0.68 39.40 49.48
C GLU A 728 -0.07 38.14 49.05
N MET A 729 0.31 37.52 47.95
CA MET A 729 -0.34 36.29 47.44
C MET A 729 -0.14 35.08 48.36
N ALA A 730 1.00 35.02 49.05
CA ALA A 730 1.30 33.98 50.04
C ALA A 730 0.59 34.19 51.38
N GLY A 731 0.11 35.42 51.67
CA GLY A 731 -0.44 35.82 52.97
C GLY A 731 0.65 36.15 54.01
N PHE A 732 1.83 36.57 53.56
CA PHE A 732 2.95 36.97 54.42
C PHE A 732 2.95 38.49 54.69
N ALA A 733 3.81 38.92 55.63
CA ALA A 733 4.05 40.34 55.85
C ALA A 733 4.70 40.97 54.60
N PRO A 734 4.39 42.23 54.25
CA PRO A 734 4.90 42.87 53.03
C PRO A 734 6.44 42.87 52.92
N ASP A 735 7.13 42.98 54.04
CA ASP A 735 8.58 43.02 54.20
C ASP A 735 9.19 41.66 54.57
N GLU A 736 8.40 40.58 54.54
CA GLU A 736 8.90 39.23 54.80
C GLU A 736 9.99 38.85 53.79
N GLU A 737 11.11 38.33 54.29
CA GLU A 737 12.17 37.81 53.43
C GLU A 737 11.77 36.45 52.86
N ILE A 738 11.94 36.26 51.55
CA ILE A 738 11.63 35.02 50.83
C ILE A 738 12.77 34.62 49.91
N GLU A 739 13.02 33.33 49.74
CA GLU A 739 13.97 32.79 48.75
C GLU A 739 13.22 32.37 47.49
N LEU A 740 13.85 32.54 46.32
CA LEU A 740 13.24 32.26 45.02
C LEU A 740 14.04 31.18 44.30
N PHE A 741 13.34 30.26 43.67
CA PHE A 741 13.90 29.14 42.91
C PHE A 741 13.18 29.00 41.58
N GLU A 742 13.92 28.77 40.50
CA GLU A 742 13.38 28.46 39.19
C GLU A 742 13.20 26.95 39.04
N GLU A 743 11.99 26.50 38.69
CA GLU A 743 11.70 25.10 38.39
C GLU A 743 11.91 24.82 36.88
N ILE A 744 13.05 24.22 36.54
CA ILE A 744 13.54 24.10 35.16
C ILE A 744 13.17 22.76 34.50
N LYS A 745 13.51 21.62 35.13
CA LYS A 745 13.21 20.27 34.62
C LYS A 745 13.11 19.24 35.75
N PHE A 746 12.43 18.13 35.48
CA PHE A 746 12.24 17.02 36.43
C PHE A 746 12.95 15.75 35.98
N GLU A 747 12.83 15.41 34.69
CA GLU A 747 13.45 14.23 34.11
C GLU A 747 14.55 14.62 33.11
N PRO A 748 15.66 13.86 33.03
CA PRO A 748 15.99 12.67 33.83
C PRO A 748 16.49 13.00 35.25
N CYS A 749 16.65 14.27 35.61
CA CYS A 749 17.04 14.73 36.94
C CYS A 749 16.35 16.04 37.29
N VAL A 750 15.95 16.19 38.56
CA VAL A 750 15.40 17.43 39.11
C VAL A 750 16.44 18.55 38.96
N MET A 751 16.02 19.66 38.36
CA MET A 751 16.79 20.89 38.25
C MET A 751 15.88 22.03 38.71
N CYS A 752 16.15 22.48 39.93
CA CYS A 752 15.49 23.60 40.58
C CYS A 752 16.59 24.50 41.15
N GLU A 753 16.80 25.66 40.56
CA GLU A 753 17.98 26.49 40.80
C GLU A 753 17.61 27.78 41.54
N HIS A 754 18.51 28.28 42.39
CA HIS A 754 18.26 29.53 43.12
C HIS A 754 18.24 30.71 42.15
N LEU A 755 17.17 31.51 42.19
CA LEU A 755 16.99 32.65 41.31
C LEU A 755 17.59 33.92 41.92
N ASP A 756 18.56 34.53 41.23
CA ASP A 756 19.15 35.80 41.68
C ASP A 756 18.13 36.94 41.61
N LYS A 757 17.79 37.49 42.78
CA LYS A 757 16.81 38.57 42.93
C LYS A 757 17.24 39.89 42.28
N LYS A 758 18.55 40.09 42.03
CA LYS A 758 19.10 41.37 41.53
C LYS A 758 19.25 41.42 40.02
N THR A 759 19.26 40.26 39.37
CA THR A 759 19.38 40.13 37.92
C THR A 759 18.00 40.16 37.28
N SER A 760 17.85 40.83 36.13
CA SER A 760 16.55 40.91 35.45
C SER A 760 16.11 39.54 34.94
N PHE A 761 14.79 39.30 34.87
CA PHE A 761 14.22 38.04 34.36
C PHE A 761 14.81 37.60 33.00
N ARG A 762 14.98 38.54 32.07
CA ARG A 762 15.59 38.28 30.74
C ARG A 762 17.02 37.72 30.83
N LEU A 763 17.83 38.26 31.74
CA LEU A 763 19.21 37.80 31.93
C LEU A 763 19.28 36.45 32.65
N CYS A 764 18.27 36.15 33.47
CA CYS A 764 18.06 34.82 34.05
C CYS A 764 17.43 33.82 33.07
N GLN A 765 17.21 34.19 31.80
CA GLN A 765 16.55 33.36 30.78
C GLN A 765 15.11 32.94 31.13
N ILE A 766 14.43 33.74 31.96
CA ILE A 766 13.04 33.49 32.36
C ILE A 766 12.09 33.95 31.24
N GLU A 767 11.18 33.07 30.85
CA GLU A 767 10.25 33.21 29.73
C GLU A 767 8.78 32.93 30.13
N ASP A 768 7.86 33.11 29.17
CA ASP A 768 6.44 32.79 29.31
C ASP A 768 6.23 31.32 29.70
N GLY A 769 5.54 31.06 30.81
CA GLY A 769 5.23 29.72 31.32
C GLY A 769 6.20 29.18 32.36
N ASP A 770 7.21 29.95 32.74
CA ASP A 770 8.15 29.56 33.78
C ASP A 770 7.50 29.54 35.17
N ILE A 771 8.00 28.62 35.99
CA ILE A 771 7.53 28.44 37.36
C ILE A 771 8.62 28.90 38.31
N ILE A 772 8.27 29.85 39.17
CA ILE A 772 9.10 30.28 40.27
C ILE A 772 8.52 29.71 41.56
N CYS A 773 9.28 28.83 42.18
CA CYS A 773 9.02 28.35 43.52
C CYS A 773 9.62 29.32 44.54
N PHE A 774 8.94 29.53 45.67
CA PHE A 774 9.48 30.34 46.74
C PHE A 774 9.15 29.79 48.11
N GLN A 775 9.94 30.18 49.11
CA GLN A 775 9.79 29.77 50.51
C GLN A 775 10.36 30.84 51.44
N LYS A 776 10.09 30.71 52.74
CA LYS A 776 10.75 31.53 53.76
C LYS A 776 12.17 31.01 54.02
N PRO A 777 13.16 31.88 54.33
CA PRO A 777 14.48 31.44 54.76
C PRO A 777 14.40 30.74 56.12
N LEU A 778 15.13 29.64 56.29
CA LEU A 778 15.18 28.89 57.54
C LEU A 778 16.17 29.53 58.51
N ILE A 779 15.70 30.35 59.44
CA ILE A 779 16.53 30.92 60.50
C ILE A 779 16.54 29.97 61.71
N ASN A 780 17.71 29.38 62.02
CA ASN A 780 17.99 28.55 63.21
C ASN A 780 17.29 27.16 63.33
N LYS A 781 16.72 26.59 62.27
CA LYS A 781 16.02 25.27 62.29
C LYS A 781 16.44 24.27 61.19
N GLU A 782 17.60 24.44 60.54
CA GLU A 782 18.05 23.55 59.45
C GLU A 782 18.09 22.05 59.84
N ASN A 783 18.32 21.74 61.12
CA ASN A 783 18.38 20.36 61.62
C ASN A 783 17.01 19.73 61.97
N GLU A 784 15.91 20.48 61.94
CA GLU A 784 14.57 19.98 62.30
C GLU A 784 13.66 19.70 61.08
N CYS A 785 13.95 20.30 59.92
CA CYS A 785 13.16 20.14 58.70
C CYS A 785 13.76 19.06 57.78
N ARG A 786 12.96 18.05 57.41
CA ARG A 786 13.43 16.90 56.60
C ARG A 786 13.88 17.29 55.19
N TYR A 787 13.27 18.33 54.61
CA TYR A 787 13.59 18.86 53.28
C TYR A 787 13.63 20.39 53.38
N PRO A 788 14.82 20.98 53.65
CA PRO A 788 14.93 22.40 54.01
C PRO A 788 14.69 23.35 52.83
N ALA A 789 14.81 22.88 51.60
CA ALA A 789 14.66 23.71 50.40
C ALA A 789 13.81 23.04 49.31
N VAL A 790 13.17 23.84 48.45
CA VAL A 790 12.37 23.36 47.31
C VAL A 790 13.10 22.29 46.47
N PRO A 791 14.39 22.46 46.09
CA PRO A 791 15.09 21.45 45.30
C PRO A 791 15.15 20.09 46.01
N SER A 792 15.47 20.09 47.31
CA SER A 792 15.55 18.86 48.12
C SER A 792 14.20 18.14 48.26
N PHE A 793 13.10 18.90 48.28
CA PHE A 793 11.74 18.34 48.30
C PHE A 793 11.37 17.72 46.95
N LEU A 794 11.67 18.40 45.83
CA LEU A 794 11.37 17.88 44.49
C LEU A 794 12.20 16.63 44.17
N GLU A 795 13.47 16.57 44.58
CA GLU A 795 14.31 15.36 44.50
C GLU A 795 13.70 14.20 45.29
N TYR A 796 13.18 14.46 46.49
CA TYR A 796 12.49 13.43 47.27
C TYR A 796 11.23 12.91 46.56
N VAL A 797 10.42 13.81 46.00
CA VAL A 797 9.21 13.41 45.26
C VAL A 797 9.57 12.58 44.03
N GLN A 798 10.58 12.98 43.25
CA GLN A 798 11.06 12.23 42.09
C GLN A 798 11.45 10.80 42.48
N ASN A 799 12.27 10.63 43.52
CA ASN A 799 12.76 9.33 43.98
C ASN A 799 11.65 8.39 44.49
N ARG A 800 10.44 8.90 44.73
CA ARG A 800 9.28 8.11 45.17
C ARG A 800 8.34 7.74 44.01
N GLN A 801 8.44 8.44 42.89
CA GLN A 801 7.64 8.18 41.68
C GLN A 801 8.31 7.18 40.72
N VAL A 802 9.63 6.96 40.84
CA VAL A 802 10.42 5.96 40.08
C VAL A 802 10.34 4.57 40.71
#